data_AF-A0A7U9JCE7-F1
#
_entry.id   AF-A0A7U9JCE7-F1
#
_cell.length_a   1.000
_cell.length_b   1.000
_cell.length_c   1.000
_cell.angle_alpha   90.00
_cell.angle_beta   90.00
_cell.angle_gamma   90.00
#
_symmetry.space_group_name_H-M   'P 1'
#
loop_
_entity.id
_entity.type
_entity.pdbx_description
1 polymer ?
#
loop_
_entity_poly.entity_id
_entity_poly.type
_entity_poly.pdbx_seq_one_letter_code
_entity_poly.pdbx_strand_id
1 'polypeptide(L)'
;MVLAENQRFLQSNYPAVWQLWNQIQHEQMWRQYEIIPSHVGLPTIQVHVDGRPLYLHSKYNPEQEAERLVQQLKDKIEQHDHLFFYGIGLGYHVEKILSMFPDKAFTIYEPNPWIFFHFLSYKRMTKWPIQRLRYLHVETDEASRKQFFAEFANALETNVLLITLPSYERIFADPFQQFVRQFRDLMQSKRINLATEFAFGKRWTLNSVMNLPTTLRSPSIFSRKEHFRSKPVLLVAAGPSLQEEYHNLRYIKENGLAYIFAVGSANRALVANGILPDAVCTYDPQAHNFAVFWDMIDKGIDANVPMIYGTSVGYETIQKYKGPKFYAVTSQDTVTPYYLDSLDSSEVIDDAFSIAIITLQILAKLEANPVILVGQNFAFRDNYYYAKEIKRGEKQTAEVLEHERHGLMQVKDVYGHLVTTNESLNQMRLLMEHYIQTYSQMEVINTTKGGAHISGASFLPLEAVIQTRLTKKVVNENWHIGQENSQMQGMKDKIGRMNRAMIDFIKRYNELEAMLHELEQAAIRKKEDKLCKLFARFDEQFRRLTQNDFFDVYVRPVVRVYTEMLQKEAHEIREEQDPIVKADKVVRSFRSYLHICQQVYNEMAPLVQTYLHPALKHKDNGWKRYESTSSAFHYSGQWRKKEIKIQKQLSMESDVIGAYYETNEPNATIKFKFKGTAIRVIGGKHADCSDQLQMMIDGYNRKFSAKDRGVEGRFSPQFEQVLFQISGLQEEIHNVEMKLLGNESFIFQRIEFRG
;
A
#
# COMPACT_ATOMS: atom_id res chain seq x y z
N MET A 1 -30.29 -36.16 13.74
CA MET A 1 -28.97 -36.49 14.30
C MET A 1 -27.97 -36.32 13.18
N VAL A 2 -26.91 -35.54 13.41
CA VAL A 2 -25.88 -35.26 12.39
C VAL A 2 -25.23 -36.58 11.93
N LEU A 3 -24.99 -36.72 10.63
CA LEU A 3 -24.35 -37.91 10.07
C LEU A 3 -22.92 -38.07 10.64
N ALA A 4 -22.54 -39.29 11.00
CA ALA A 4 -21.27 -39.58 11.69
C ALA A 4 -20.02 -39.10 10.92
N GLU A 5 -20.06 -39.14 9.58
CA GLU A 5 -18.97 -38.64 8.73
C GLU A 5 -18.83 -37.11 8.83
N ASN A 6 -19.95 -36.38 8.79
CA ASN A 6 -19.96 -34.92 8.94
C ASN A 6 -19.49 -34.51 10.33
N GLN A 7 -19.90 -35.25 11.37
CA GLN A 7 -19.43 -35.03 12.74
C GLN A 7 -17.90 -35.12 12.81
N ARG A 8 -17.29 -36.20 12.31
CA ARG A 8 -15.83 -36.34 12.32
C ARG A 8 -15.14 -35.22 11.54
N PHE A 9 -15.70 -34.85 10.38
CA PHE A 9 -15.17 -33.77 9.57
C PHE A 9 -15.17 -32.43 10.33
N LEU A 10 -16.27 -32.06 10.98
CA LEU A 10 -16.35 -30.83 11.76
C LEU A 10 -15.44 -30.87 12.99
N GLN A 11 -15.38 -31.98 13.72
CA GLN A 11 -14.51 -32.11 14.89
C GLN A 11 -13.03 -31.88 14.56
N SER A 12 -12.58 -32.38 13.41
CA SER A 12 -11.18 -32.24 12.99
C SER A 12 -10.86 -30.91 12.33
N ASN A 13 -11.76 -30.36 11.52
CA ASN A 13 -11.46 -29.21 10.64
C ASN A 13 -12.13 -27.90 11.08
N TYR A 14 -13.27 -27.98 11.79
CA TYR A 14 -14.08 -26.84 12.19
C TYR A 14 -14.61 -27.01 13.64
N PRO A 15 -13.70 -27.13 14.64
CA PRO A 15 -14.08 -27.47 16.00
C PRO A 15 -15.03 -26.43 16.63
N ALA A 16 -14.92 -25.15 16.27
CA ALA A 16 -15.84 -24.10 16.71
C ALA A 16 -17.29 -24.34 16.24
N VAL A 17 -17.47 -24.79 14.99
CA VAL A 17 -18.80 -25.14 14.46
C VAL A 17 -19.35 -26.38 15.15
N TRP A 18 -18.51 -27.36 15.49
CA TRP A 18 -18.96 -28.51 16.28
C TRP A 18 -19.34 -28.13 17.71
N GLN A 19 -18.60 -27.21 18.34
CA GLN A 19 -18.95 -26.68 19.67
C GLN A 19 -20.30 -25.97 19.64
N LEU A 20 -20.57 -25.17 18.60
CA LEU A 20 -21.87 -24.52 18.39
C LEU A 20 -23.01 -25.55 18.38
N TRP A 21 -22.85 -26.69 17.68
CA TRP A 21 -23.87 -27.75 17.71
C TRP A 21 -24.16 -28.24 19.13
N ASN A 22 -23.11 -28.48 19.92
CA ASN A 22 -23.27 -28.99 21.28
C ASN A 22 -24.03 -28.02 22.19
N GLN A 23 -23.93 -26.72 21.91
CA GLN A 23 -24.65 -25.67 22.62
C GLN A 23 -26.12 -25.62 22.22
N ILE A 24 -26.43 -25.66 20.92
CA ILE A 24 -27.78 -25.38 20.41
C ILE A 24 -28.66 -26.63 20.23
N GLN A 25 -28.11 -27.85 20.24
CA GLN A 25 -28.85 -29.08 19.93
C GLN A 25 -30.02 -29.37 20.89
N HIS A 26 -30.04 -28.75 22.08
CA HIS A 26 -31.08 -28.90 23.08
C HIS A 26 -32.14 -27.77 23.01
N GLU A 27 -31.93 -26.76 22.17
CA GLU A 27 -32.82 -25.63 22.06
C GLU A 27 -34.10 -25.95 21.28
N GLN A 28 -35.22 -25.36 21.70
CA GLN A 28 -36.51 -25.57 21.04
C GLN A 28 -36.61 -24.86 19.67
N MET A 29 -35.75 -23.87 19.40
CA MET A 29 -35.67 -23.14 18.12
C MET A 29 -35.46 -24.07 16.92
N TRP A 30 -34.82 -25.22 17.11
CA TRP A 30 -34.69 -26.28 16.11
C TRP A 30 -36.04 -26.75 15.54
N ARG A 31 -37.12 -26.70 16.32
CA ARG A 31 -38.46 -27.12 15.90
C ARG A 31 -39.14 -26.13 14.94
N GLN A 32 -38.60 -24.93 14.77
CA GLN A 32 -39.12 -23.95 13.80
C GLN A 32 -38.72 -24.29 12.35
N TYR A 33 -37.76 -25.20 12.17
CA TYR A 33 -37.24 -25.64 10.88
C TYR A 33 -37.57 -27.13 10.69
N GLU A 34 -38.72 -27.42 10.08
CA GLU A 34 -39.18 -28.80 9.95
C GLU A 34 -38.78 -29.39 8.60
N ILE A 35 -38.13 -30.56 8.60
CA ILE A 35 -37.86 -31.30 7.37
C ILE A 35 -39.13 -32.05 6.97
N ILE A 36 -39.69 -31.69 5.81
CA ILE A 36 -40.88 -32.35 5.24
C ILE A 36 -40.59 -32.87 3.83
N PRO A 37 -41.29 -33.92 3.35
CA PRO A 37 -41.15 -34.34 1.96
C PRO A 37 -41.77 -33.33 0.98
N SER A 38 -41.10 -33.10 -0.14
CA SER A 38 -41.70 -32.49 -1.34
C SER A 38 -42.64 -33.50 -2.03
N HIS A 39 -43.35 -33.05 -3.07
CA HIS A 39 -44.24 -33.92 -3.85
C HIS A 39 -43.49 -35.07 -4.53
N VAL A 40 -42.21 -34.91 -4.85
CA VAL A 40 -41.34 -35.98 -5.40
C VAL A 40 -40.62 -36.78 -4.31
N GLY A 41 -40.92 -36.55 -3.04
CA GLY A 41 -40.35 -37.28 -1.89
C GLY A 41 -39.00 -36.76 -1.39
N LEU A 42 -38.30 -35.91 -2.15
CA LEU A 42 -37.09 -35.24 -1.68
C LEU A 42 -37.41 -34.22 -0.57
N PRO A 43 -36.62 -34.11 0.50
CA PRO A 43 -36.95 -33.19 1.59
C PRO A 43 -36.84 -31.71 1.21
N THR A 44 -37.66 -30.90 1.86
CA THR A 44 -37.50 -29.45 1.97
C THR A 44 -37.60 -29.06 3.44
N ILE A 45 -37.16 -27.84 3.78
CA ILE A 45 -37.33 -27.29 5.13
C ILE A 45 -38.51 -26.33 5.09
N GLN A 46 -39.50 -26.60 5.94
CA GLN A 46 -40.61 -25.71 6.22
C GLN A 46 -40.27 -24.81 7.39
N VAL A 47 -40.58 -23.53 7.25
CA VAL A 47 -40.46 -22.50 8.29
C VAL A 47 -41.77 -21.75 8.43
N HIS A 48 -42.10 -21.31 9.65
CA HIS A 48 -43.30 -20.55 9.92
C HIS A 48 -42.95 -19.08 10.09
N VAL A 49 -43.38 -18.25 9.14
CA VAL A 49 -43.20 -16.79 9.17
C VAL A 49 -44.59 -16.17 9.20
N ASP A 50 -44.88 -15.32 10.19
CA ASP A 50 -46.19 -14.69 10.39
C ASP A 50 -47.38 -15.67 10.36
N GLY A 51 -47.17 -16.86 10.94
CA GLY A 51 -48.18 -17.94 10.97
C GLY A 51 -48.40 -18.66 9.63
N ARG A 52 -47.63 -18.34 8.58
CA ARG A 52 -47.72 -19.00 7.27
C ARG A 52 -46.54 -19.95 7.04
N PRO A 53 -46.79 -21.15 6.48
CA PRO A 53 -45.73 -22.07 6.12
C PRO A 53 -45.03 -21.61 4.84
N LEU A 54 -43.73 -21.34 4.93
CA LEU A 54 -42.84 -21.09 3.81
C LEU A 54 -41.82 -22.22 3.70
N TYR A 55 -41.25 -22.39 2.51
CA TYR A 55 -40.33 -23.50 2.22
C TYR A 55 -39.00 -22.96 1.70
N LEU A 56 -37.89 -23.51 2.20
CA LEU A 56 -36.54 -23.15 1.75
C LEU A 56 -36.17 -23.78 0.41
N HIS A 57 -36.72 -24.93 0.08
CA HIS A 57 -36.63 -25.51 -1.26
C HIS A 57 -38.02 -25.75 -1.82
N SER A 58 -38.12 -25.88 -3.13
CA SER A 58 -39.37 -26.14 -3.82
C SER A 58 -40.14 -27.32 -3.21
N LYS A 59 -41.40 -27.07 -2.80
CA LYS A 59 -42.33 -28.11 -2.32
C LYS A 59 -42.69 -29.14 -3.41
N TYR A 60 -42.48 -28.81 -4.68
CA TYR A 60 -42.72 -29.73 -5.80
C TYR A 60 -41.50 -30.61 -6.07
N ASN A 61 -40.39 -30.01 -6.51
CA ASN A 61 -39.12 -30.70 -6.75
C ASN A 61 -37.90 -29.79 -6.43
N PRO A 62 -37.19 -30.02 -5.31
CA PRO A 62 -35.97 -29.27 -4.94
C PRO A 62 -34.82 -29.37 -5.95
N GLU A 63 -34.64 -30.51 -6.62
CA GLU A 63 -33.58 -30.67 -7.61
C GLU A 63 -33.87 -29.86 -8.88
N GLN A 64 -35.13 -29.81 -9.31
CA GLN A 64 -35.52 -28.99 -10.46
C GLN A 64 -35.35 -27.50 -10.18
N GLU A 65 -35.58 -27.05 -8.95
CA GLU A 65 -35.27 -25.68 -8.51
C GLU A 65 -33.77 -25.39 -8.62
N ALA A 66 -32.94 -26.30 -8.11
CA ALA A 66 -31.48 -26.19 -8.24
C ALA A 66 -31.05 -26.12 -9.71
N GLU A 67 -31.58 -26.97 -10.59
CA GLU A 67 -31.26 -26.96 -12.02
C GLU A 67 -31.60 -25.62 -12.69
N ARG A 68 -32.77 -25.05 -12.40
CA ARG A 68 -33.15 -23.74 -12.92
C ARG A 68 -32.20 -22.65 -12.46
N LEU A 69 -31.82 -22.66 -11.18
CA LEU A 69 -30.87 -21.70 -10.62
C LEU A 69 -29.49 -21.82 -11.28
N VAL A 70 -28.98 -23.04 -11.47
CA VAL A 70 -27.69 -23.25 -12.16
C VAL A 70 -27.74 -22.76 -13.60
N GLN A 71 -28.82 -23.05 -14.33
CA GLN A 71 -28.98 -22.58 -15.71
C GLN A 71 -28.97 -21.04 -15.80
N GLN A 72 -29.62 -20.37 -14.86
CA GLN A 72 -29.64 -18.90 -14.80
C GLN A 72 -28.27 -18.28 -14.49
N LEU A 73 -27.45 -18.99 -13.71
CA LEU A 73 -26.15 -18.49 -13.24
C LEU A 73 -24.96 -19.01 -14.04
N LYS A 74 -25.18 -19.91 -15.01
CA LYS A 74 -24.12 -20.65 -15.71
C LYS A 74 -23.01 -19.75 -16.25
N ASP A 75 -23.35 -18.75 -17.06
CA ASP A 75 -22.38 -17.85 -17.67
C ASP A 75 -21.61 -17.04 -16.63
N LYS A 76 -22.27 -16.65 -15.54
CA LYS A 76 -21.62 -15.95 -14.42
C LYS A 76 -20.66 -16.88 -13.68
N ILE A 77 -21.06 -18.11 -13.40
CA ILE A 77 -20.22 -19.09 -12.71
C ILE A 77 -18.96 -19.39 -13.54
N GLU A 78 -19.08 -19.48 -14.86
CA GLU A 78 -17.93 -19.69 -15.76
C GLU A 78 -16.91 -18.54 -15.65
N GLN A 79 -17.39 -17.30 -15.53
CA GLN A 79 -16.57 -16.08 -15.45
C GLN A 79 -15.92 -15.82 -14.07
N HIS A 80 -16.29 -16.55 -13.02
CA HIS A 80 -15.80 -16.32 -11.65
C HIS A 80 -15.01 -17.53 -11.14
N ASP A 81 -13.98 -17.27 -10.33
CA ASP A 81 -13.06 -18.33 -9.87
C ASP A 81 -13.44 -18.87 -8.49
N HIS A 82 -14.10 -18.01 -7.70
CA HIS A 82 -14.58 -18.31 -6.36
C HIS A 82 -16.10 -18.11 -6.26
N LEU A 83 -16.80 -19.14 -5.83
CA LEU A 83 -18.25 -19.11 -5.58
C LEU A 83 -18.53 -18.94 -4.08
N PHE A 84 -19.25 -17.89 -3.71
CA PHE A 84 -19.66 -17.62 -2.33
C PHE A 84 -21.13 -17.98 -2.17
N PHE A 85 -21.43 -19.03 -1.43
CA PHE A 85 -22.81 -19.45 -1.16
C PHE A 85 -23.32 -18.79 0.11
N TYR A 86 -24.36 -17.96 -0.02
CA TYR A 86 -25.13 -17.44 1.12
C TYR A 86 -26.44 -18.22 1.27
N GLY A 87 -26.55 -18.98 2.37
CA GLY A 87 -27.69 -19.84 2.67
C GLY A 87 -27.70 -21.09 1.80
N ILE A 88 -27.23 -22.22 2.37
CA ILE A 88 -27.14 -23.48 1.62
C ILE A 88 -28.43 -24.30 1.71
N GLY A 89 -29.27 -24.05 2.71
CA GLY A 89 -30.47 -24.86 2.92
C GLY A 89 -30.10 -26.34 3.11
N LEU A 90 -30.62 -27.24 2.25
CA LEU A 90 -30.28 -28.66 2.20
C LEU A 90 -29.23 -28.99 1.12
N GLY A 91 -28.61 -27.96 0.51
CA GLY A 91 -27.45 -28.11 -0.38
C GLY A 91 -27.76 -28.59 -1.80
N TYR A 92 -29.01 -28.53 -2.28
CA TYR A 92 -29.35 -28.97 -3.65
C TYR A 92 -28.64 -28.15 -4.73
N HIS A 93 -28.70 -26.81 -4.64
CA HIS A 93 -28.05 -25.93 -5.60
C HIS A 93 -26.52 -26.01 -5.50
N VAL A 94 -25.97 -26.07 -4.28
CA VAL A 94 -24.53 -26.22 -4.06
C VAL A 94 -24.01 -27.49 -4.75
N GLU A 95 -24.66 -28.63 -4.50
CA GLU A 95 -24.25 -29.91 -5.09
C GLU A 95 -24.35 -29.91 -6.61
N LYS A 96 -25.43 -29.36 -7.18
CA LYS A 96 -25.58 -29.26 -8.64
C LYS A 96 -24.47 -28.39 -9.25
N ILE A 97 -24.19 -27.23 -8.66
CA ILE A 97 -23.13 -26.32 -9.13
C ILE A 97 -21.76 -27.00 -9.04
N LEU A 98 -21.41 -27.57 -7.88
CA LEU A 98 -20.11 -28.22 -7.70
C LEU A 98 -19.94 -29.48 -8.55
N SER A 99 -21.02 -30.16 -8.93
CA SER A 99 -20.95 -31.28 -9.89
C SER A 99 -20.65 -30.82 -11.32
N MET A 100 -21.11 -29.62 -11.70
CA MET A 100 -20.90 -29.07 -13.05
C MET A 100 -19.59 -28.28 -13.14
N PHE A 101 -19.14 -27.72 -12.03
CA PHE A 101 -17.96 -26.86 -11.93
C PHE A 101 -17.06 -27.31 -10.77
N PRO A 102 -16.49 -28.54 -10.82
CA PRO A 102 -15.74 -29.13 -9.71
C PRO A 102 -14.42 -28.41 -9.39
N ASP A 103 -13.91 -27.61 -10.32
CA ASP A 103 -12.63 -26.90 -10.18
C ASP A 103 -12.75 -25.54 -9.48
N LYS A 104 -13.98 -25.03 -9.26
CA LYS A 104 -14.17 -23.71 -8.66
C LYS A 104 -13.90 -23.75 -7.15
N ALA A 105 -13.16 -22.77 -6.65
CA ALA A 105 -13.04 -22.55 -5.22
C ALA A 105 -14.40 -22.10 -4.65
N PHE A 106 -14.70 -22.46 -3.41
CA PHE A 106 -15.98 -22.05 -2.83
C PHE A 106 -15.94 -21.74 -1.34
N THR A 107 -16.87 -20.89 -0.92
CA THR A 107 -17.13 -20.53 0.46
C THR A 107 -18.58 -20.82 0.81
N ILE A 108 -18.81 -21.36 1.99
CA ILE A 108 -20.14 -21.57 2.56
C ILE A 108 -20.34 -20.56 3.68
N TYR A 109 -21.42 -19.80 3.57
CA TYR A 109 -21.94 -18.95 4.62
C TYR A 109 -23.39 -19.34 4.89
N GLU A 110 -23.66 -19.95 6.04
CA GLU A 110 -25.01 -20.26 6.47
C GLU A 110 -25.43 -19.29 7.58
N PRO A 111 -26.38 -18.36 7.31
CA PRO A 111 -26.81 -17.37 8.30
C PRO A 111 -27.63 -17.96 9.44
N ASN A 112 -28.00 -19.25 9.37
CA ASN A 112 -28.86 -19.90 10.34
C ASN A 112 -28.29 -21.27 10.79
N PRO A 113 -27.82 -21.39 12.03
CA PRO A 113 -27.14 -22.59 12.48
C PRO A 113 -28.06 -23.81 12.53
N TRP A 114 -29.36 -23.64 12.81
CA TRP A 114 -30.32 -24.75 12.80
C TRP A 114 -30.46 -25.33 11.39
N ILE A 115 -30.60 -24.49 10.36
CA ILE A 115 -30.64 -24.97 8.96
C ILE A 115 -29.35 -25.70 8.58
N PHE A 116 -28.18 -25.21 9.01
CA PHE A 116 -26.91 -25.86 8.75
C PHE A 116 -26.87 -27.31 9.26
N PHE A 117 -27.27 -27.55 10.51
CA PHE A 117 -27.22 -28.92 11.05
C PHE A 117 -28.36 -29.81 10.51
N HIS A 118 -29.46 -29.24 10.01
CA HIS A 118 -30.48 -30.00 9.26
C HIS A 118 -29.88 -30.55 7.98
N PHE A 119 -29.12 -29.73 7.24
CA PHE A 119 -28.33 -30.19 6.11
C PHE A 119 -27.37 -31.31 6.49
N LEU A 120 -26.59 -31.16 7.56
CA LEU A 120 -25.63 -32.18 7.98
C LEU A 120 -26.26 -33.47 8.51
N SER A 121 -27.54 -33.45 8.86
CA SER A 121 -28.33 -34.64 9.22
C SER A 121 -28.84 -35.39 7.98
N TYR A 122 -28.91 -34.72 6.83
CA TYR A 122 -29.48 -35.27 5.59
C TYR A 122 -28.43 -35.57 4.52
N LYS A 123 -27.50 -34.65 4.26
CA LYS A 123 -26.46 -34.77 3.22
C LYS A 123 -25.07 -34.97 3.81
N ARG A 124 -24.25 -35.77 3.13
CA ARG A 124 -22.83 -35.95 3.46
C ARG A 124 -22.02 -34.86 2.78
N MET A 125 -21.62 -33.86 3.54
CA MET A 125 -20.80 -32.74 3.05
C MET A 125 -19.42 -33.20 2.58
N THR A 126 -18.91 -34.29 3.15
CA THR A 126 -17.63 -34.93 2.76
C THR A 126 -17.62 -35.47 1.33
N LYS A 127 -18.76 -35.57 0.65
CA LYS A 127 -18.85 -35.94 -0.77
C LYS A 127 -18.61 -34.76 -1.72
N TRP A 128 -18.65 -33.53 -1.21
CA TRP A 128 -18.31 -32.34 -1.98
C TRP A 128 -16.78 -32.25 -2.16
N PRO A 129 -16.28 -31.47 -3.15
CA PRO A 129 -14.84 -31.24 -3.33
C PRO A 129 -14.27 -30.39 -2.18
N ILE A 130 -14.22 -30.93 -0.96
CA ILE A 130 -13.85 -30.21 0.28
C ILE A 130 -12.43 -29.64 0.26
N GLN A 131 -11.55 -30.13 -0.63
CA GLN A 131 -10.24 -29.53 -0.89
C GLN A 131 -10.32 -28.13 -1.55
N ARG A 132 -11.47 -27.79 -2.15
CA ARG A 132 -11.78 -26.49 -2.76
C ARG A 132 -12.54 -25.55 -1.82
N LEU A 133 -12.96 -26.03 -0.66
CA LEU A 133 -13.64 -25.22 0.35
C LEU A 133 -12.62 -24.29 1.02
N ARG A 134 -12.78 -22.98 0.80
CA ARG A 134 -11.92 -21.95 1.39
C ARG A 134 -12.36 -21.58 2.80
N TYR A 135 -13.65 -21.37 2.97
CA TYR A 135 -14.24 -20.96 4.24
C TYR A 135 -15.58 -21.62 4.46
N LEU A 136 -15.83 -22.03 5.71
CA LEU A 136 -17.13 -22.44 6.21
C LEU A 136 -17.45 -21.55 7.41
N HIS A 137 -18.47 -20.71 7.27
CA HIS A 137 -18.99 -19.89 8.35
C HIS A 137 -20.45 -20.20 8.60
N VAL A 138 -20.78 -20.35 9.88
CA VAL A 138 -22.15 -20.48 10.38
C VAL A 138 -22.38 -19.30 11.31
N GLU A 139 -23.27 -18.39 10.92
CA GLU A 139 -23.52 -17.17 11.66
C GLU A 139 -24.21 -17.47 12.99
N THR A 140 -23.73 -16.88 14.09
CA THR A 140 -24.38 -16.94 15.40
C THR A 140 -25.02 -15.61 15.76
N ASP A 141 -24.37 -14.51 15.39
CA ASP A 141 -24.81 -13.15 15.64
C ASP A 141 -24.08 -12.14 14.71
N GLU A 142 -24.41 -10.85 14.88
CA GLU A 142 -23.76 -9.79 14.11
C GLU A 142 -22.24 -9.68 14.35
N ALA A 143 -21.75 -10.04 15.54
CA ALA A 143 -20.32 -10.01 15.84
C ALA A 143 -19.58 -11.13 15.09
N SER A 144 -20.16 -12.34 15.04
CA SER A 144 -19.60 -13.45 14.25
C SER A 144 -19.54 -13.11 12.76
N ARG A 145 -20.57 -12.43 12.24
CA ARG A 145 -20.59 -11.93 10.85
C ARG A 145 -19.48 -10.90 10.59
N LYS A 146 -19.30 -9.93 11.48
CA LYS A 146 -18.23 -8.92 11.36
C LYS A 146 -16.84 -9.55 11.41
N GLN A 147 -16.62 -10.50 12.31
CA GLN A 147 -15.37 -11.24 12.40
C GLN A 147 -15.09 -12.02 11.11
N PHE A 148 -16.07 -12.74 10.60
CA PHE A 148 -15.93 -13.46 9.34
C PHE A 148 -15.58 -12.53 8.17
N PHE A 149 -16.24 -11.39 8.05
CA PHE A 149 -15.92 -10.45 6.98
C PHE A 149 -14.50 -9.89 7.11
N ALA A 150 -14.00 -9.63 8.33
CA ALA A 150 -12.62 -9.21 8.54
C ALA A 150 -11.62 -10.31 8.12
N GLU A 151 -11.91 -11.58 8.45
CA GLU A 151 -11.08 -12.72 8.03
C GLU A 151 -11.14 -12.93 6.50
N PHE A 152 -12.34 -12.87 5.93
CA PHE A 152 -12.58 -13.06 4.49
C PHE A 152 -11.93 -11.95 3.67
N ALA A 153 -11.95 -10.70 4.13
CA ALA A 153 -11.31 -9.54 3.49
C ALA A 153 -9.81 -9.76 3.21
N ASN A 154 -9.09 -10.35 4.17
CA ASN A 154 -7.65 -10.53 4.10
C ASN A 154 -7.21 -11.56 3.06
N ALA A 155 -8.10 -12.48 2.70
CA ALA A 155 -7.84 -13.56 1.74
C ALA A 155 -8.68 -13.43 0.47
N LEU A 156 -9.35 -12.28 0.29
CA LEU A 156 -10.37 -12.10 -0.72
C LEU A 156 -9.77 -12.08 -2.13
N GLU A 157 -10.11 -13.08 -2.92
CA GLU A 157 -9.84 -13.09 -4.35
C GLU A 157 -10.69 -12.01 -5.05
N THR A 158 -10.19 -11.39 -6.11
CA THR A 158 -10.88 -10.26 -6.76
C THR A 158 -12.14 -10.63 -7.54
N ASN A 159 -12.37 -11.92 -7.76
CA ASN A 159 -13.38 -12.45 -8.68
C ASN A 159 -14.33 -13.46 -8.00
N VAL A 160 -15.02 -12.99 -6.96
CA VAL A 160 -16.01 -13.78 -6.19
C VAL A 160 -17.43 -13.58 -6.72
N LEU A 161 -18.14 -14.66 -7.02
CA LEU A 161 -19.57 -14.63 -7.34
C LEU A 161 -20.40 -14.96 -6.09
N LEU A 162 -21.24 -14.02 -5.66
CA LEU A 162 -22.26 -14.28 -4.63
C LEU A 162 -23.42 -15.09 -5.24
N ILE A 163 -23.62 -16.30 -4.73
CA ILE A 163 -24.73 -17.20 -5.08
C ILE A 163 -25.64 -17.29 -3.87
N THR A 164 -26.93 -17.05 -4.10
CA THR A 164 -27.94 -16.99 -3.04
C THR A 164 -29.11 -17.89 -3.43
N LEU A 165 -29.70 -18.56 -2.45
CA LEU A 165 -30.95 -19.29 -2.66
C LEU A 165 -32.12 -18.31 -2.56
N PRO A 166 -33.01 -18.18 -3.58
CA PRO A 166 -34.07 -17.17 -3.59
C PRO A 166 -35.03 -17.23 -2.38
N SER A 167 -35.18 -18.41 -1.76
CA SER A 167 -35.98 -18.56 -0.56
C SER A 167 -35.40 -17.81 0.64
N TYR A 168 -34.07 -17.67 0.76
CA TYR A 168 -33.43 -16.91 1.83
C TYR A 168 -33.70 -15.41 1.69
N GLU A 169 -33.65 -14.87 0.47
CA GLU A 169 -34.00 -13.47 0.20
C GLU A 169 -35.44 -13.17 0.62
N ARG A 170 -36.37 -14.10 0.35
CA ARG A 170 -37.78 -13.94 0.67
C ARG A 170 -38.09 -14.13 2.15
N ILE A 171 -37.51 -15.15 2.79
CA ILE A 171 -37.85 -15.57 4.16
C ILE A 171 -37.06 -14.77 5.20
N PHE A 172 -35.81 -14.43 4.91
CA PHE A 172 -34.89 -13.73 5.81
C PHE A 172 -34.46 -12.38 5.22
N ALA A 173 -35.44 -11.58 4.77
CA ALA A 173 -35.20 -10.37 4.01
C ALA A 173 -34.24 -9.39 4.72
N ASP A 174 -34.48 -9.08 6.00
CA ASP A 174 -33.65 -8.11 6.74
C ASP A 174 -32.19 -8.58 6.93
N PRO A 175 -31.93 -9.79 7.48
CA PRO A 175 -30.57 -10.34 7.54
C PRO A 175 -29.89 -10.43 6.18
N PHE A 176 -30.63 -10.86 5.14
CA PHE A 176 -30.11 -10.96 3.78
C PHE A 176 -29.67 -9.59 3.25
N GLN A 177 -30.51 -8.56 3.38
CA GLN A 177 -30.18 -7.22 2.91
C GLN A 177 -29.00 -6.61 3.69
N GLN A 178 -28.88 -6.89 4.99
CA GLN A 178 -27.71 -6.48 5.77
C GLN A 178 -26.44 -7.16 5.28
N PHE A 179 -26.47 -8.48 5.06
CA PHE A 179 -25.35 -9.25 4.54
C PHE A 179 -24.92 -8.75 3.15
N VAL A 180 -25.86 -8.60 2.21
CA VAL A 180 -25.57 -8.17 0.83
C VAL A 180 -24.93 -6.79 0.80
N ARG A 181 -25.37 -5.86 1.65
CA ARG A 181 -24.73 -4.54 1.79
C ARG A 181 -23.28 -4.68 2.25
N GLN A 182 -23.03 -5.38 3.36
CA GLN A 182 -21.69 -5.57 3.90
C GLN A 182 -20.76 -6.30 2.91
N PHE A 183 -21.26 -7.34 2.23
CA PHE A 183 -20.50 -8.06 1.21
C PHE A 183 -20.14 -7.16 0.02
N ARG A 184 -21.08 -6.34 -0.46
CA ARG A 184 -20.82 -5.39 -1.56
C ARG A 184 -19.77 -4.36 -1.16
N ASP A 185 -19.91 -3.76 0.02
CA ASP A 185 -18.97 -2.76 0.53
C ASP A 185 -17.56 -3.35 0.65
N LEU A 186 -17.45 -4.61 1.09
CA LEU A 186 -16.19 -5.33 1.16
C LEU A 186 -15.56 -5.55 -0.23
N MET A 187 -16.34 -6.06 -1.19
CA MET A 187 -15.86 -6.30 -2.56
C MET A 187 -15.42 -5.00 -3.25
N GLN A 188 -16.18 -3.92 -3.04
CA GLN A 188 -15.88 -2.61 -3.59
C GLN A 188 -14.61 -2.02 -2.96
N SER A 189 -14.46 -2.13 -1.65
CA SER A 189 -13.26 -1.69 -0.93
C SER A 189 -12.00 -2.39 -1.43
N LYS A 190 -12.04 -3.72 -1.63
CA LYS A 190 -10.90 -4.47 -2.19
C LYS A 190 -10.53 -4.00 -3.60
N ARG A 191 -11.52 -3.74 -4.46
CA ARG A 191 -11.29 -3.24 -5.83
C ARG A 191 -10.66 -1.84 -5.83
N ILE A 192 -11.16 -0.93 -5.00
CA ILE A 192 -10.61 0.42 -4.85
C ILE A 192 -9.18 0.37 -4.31
N ASN A 193 -8.92 -0.47 -3.31
CA ASN A 193 -7.58 -0.65 -2.75
C ASN A 193 -6.60 -1.15 -3.81
N LEU A 194 -6.94 -2.19 -4.57
CA LEU A 194 -6.07 -2.70 -5.63
C LEU A 194 -5.83 -1.70 -6.76
N ALA A 195 -6.86 -0.94 -7.17
CA ALA A 195 -6.69 0.12 -8.16
C ALA A 195 -5.75 1.23 -7.65
N THR A 196 -5.87 1.59 -6.38
CA THR A 196 -5.02 2.58 -5.71
C THR A 196 -3.59 2.06 -5.59
N GLU A 197 -3.39 0.82 -5.13
CA GLU A 197 -2.08 0.17 -5.06
C GLU A 197 -1.41 0.08 -6.43
N PHE A 198 -2.16 -0.29 -7.47
CA PHE A 198 -1.66 -0.32 -8.83
C PHE A 198 -1.23 1.07 -9.32
N ALA A 199 -2.03 2.10 -9.04
CA ALA A 199 -1.76 3.47 -9.48
C ALA A 199 -0.60 4.14 -8.71
N PHE A 200 -0.47 3.87 -7.40
CA PHE A 200 0.44 4.60 -6.52
C PHE A 200 1.59 3.78 -5.94
N GLY A 201 1.61 2.45 -6.04
CA GLY A 201 2.66 1.60 -5.45
C GLY A 201 4.08 2.04 -5.81
N LYS A 202 4.32 2.33 -7.10
CA LYS A 202 5.59 2.91 -7.58
C LYS A 202 5.88 4.28 -6.98
N ARG A 203 4.86 5.15 -6.91
CA ARG A 203 4.98 6.53 -6.43
C ARG A 203 5.28 6.58 -4.93
N TRP A 204 4.67 5.72 -4.11
CA TRP A 204 4.96 5.63 -2.68
C TRP A 204 6.42 5.23 -2.44
N THR A 205 6.90 4.16 -3.09
CA THR A 205 8.30 3.73 -2.98
C THR A 205 9.26 4.85 -3.39
N LEU A 206 8.97 5.52 -4.51
CA LEU A 206 9.76 6.64 -5.00
C LEU A 206 9.77 7.81 -3.99
N ASN A 207 8.61 8.20 -3.46
CA ASN A 207 8.50 9.26 -2.48
C ASN A 207 9.33 8.95 -1.23
N SER A 208 9.23 7.73 -0.70
CA SER A 208 10.02 7.31 0.45
C SER A 208 11.52 7.39 0.17
N VAL A 209 11.98 6.94 -1.00
CA VAL A 209 13.39 7.09 -1.42
C VAL A 209 13.83 8.55 -1.45
N MET A 210 13.02 9.42 -2.04
CA MET A 210 13.36 10.85 -2.19
C MET A 210 13.31 11.60 -0.86
N ASN A 211 12.42 11.21 0.05
CA ASN A 211 12.25 11.84 1.35
C ASN A 211 13.27 11.36 2.39
N LEU A 212 13.79 10.14 2.24
CA LEU A 212 14.62 9.49 3.25
C LEU A 212 15.82 10.34 3.75
N PRO A 213 16.58 11.05 2.90
CA PRO A 213 17.66 11.92 3.37
C PRO A 213 17.19 13.02 4.34
N THR A 214 15.99 13.57 4.12
CA THR A 214 15.38 14.55 5.03
C THR A 214 14.81 13.87 6.27
N THR A 215 14.17 12.72 6.10
CA THR A 215 13.61 11.92 7.19
C THR A 215 14.65 11.54 8.23
N LEU A 216 15.85 11.10 7.82
CA LEU A 216 16.93 10.71 8.75
C LEU A 216 17.58 11.88 9.49
N ARG A 217 17.34 13.12 9.04
CA ARG A 217 17.80 14.35 9.70
C ARG A 217 16.69 15.02 10.52
N SER A 218 15.45 14.60 10.31
CA SER A 218 14.28 15.11 11.00
C SER A 218 13.97 14.22 12.22
N PRO A 219 13.49 14.78 13.34
CA PRO A 219 12.98 13.96 14.44
C PRO A 219 11.69 13.22 14.05
N SER A 220 11.46 12.03 14.64
CA SER A 220 10.13 11.42 14.68
C SER A 220 9.17 12.33 15.45
N ILE A 221 7.92 12.47 15.02
CA ILE A 221 6.91 13.21 15.79
C ILE A 221 6.72 12.62 17.20
N PHE A 222 6.90 11.31 17.36
CA PHE A 222 6.76 10.63 18.65
C PHE A 222 7.86 10.98 19.65
N SER A 223 9.01 11.51 19.19
CA SER A 223 10.02 12.09 20.08
C SER A 223 9.54 13.35 20.81
N ARG A 224 8.40 13.92 20.39
CA ARG A 224 7.74 15.08 21.02
C ARG A 224 6.50 14.71 21.84
N LYS A 225 6.26 13.42 22.09
CA LYS A 225 5.09 12.91 22.84
C LYS A 225 4.79 13.67 24.13
N GLU A 226 5.81 13.97 24.93
CA GLU A 226 5.67 14.70 26.20
C GLU A 226 5.05 16.10 26.06
N HIS A 227 5.14 16.73 24.87
CA HIS A 227 4.51 18.02 24.63
C HIS A 227 2.99 17.92 24.43
N PHE A 228 2.46 16.76 24.08
CA PHE A 228 1.06 16.55 23.69
C PHE A 228 0.30 15.61 24.63
N ARG A 229 1.00 14.75 25.37
CA ARG A 229 0.40 13.80 26.32
C ARG A 229 -0.59 14.51 27.25
N SER A 230 -1.81 13.99 27.32
CA SER A 230 -2.92 14.49 28.15
C SER A 230 -3.28 15.96 27.93
N LYS A 231 -2.99 16.51 26.74
CA LYS A 231 -3.35 17.88 26.38
C LYS A 231 -4.38 17.90 25.25
N PRO A 232 -5.25 18.92 25.21
CA PRO A 232 -6.20 19.09 24.13
C PRO A 232 -5.49 19.45 22.82
N VAL A 233 -5.87 18.75 21.75
CA VAL A 233 -5.41 19.04 20.38
C VAL A 233 -6.60 19.11 19.44
N LEU A 234 -6.70 20.21 18.71
CA LEU A 234 -7.68 20.39 17.65
C LEU A 234 -7.13 19.79 16.35
N LEU A 235 -7.88 18.85 15.78
CA LEU A 235 -7.70 18.38 14.41
C LEU A 235 -8.63 19.22 13.53
N VAL A 236 -8.03 20.17 12.80
CA VAL A 236 -8.77 21.14 11.98
C VAL A 236 -8.75 20.72 10.52
N ALA A 237 -9.93 20.38 9.99
CA ALA A 237 -10.14 19.93 8.63
C ALA A 237 -10.88 20.96 7.76
N ALA A 238 -10.84 20.75 6.45
CA ALA A 238 -11.24 21.70 5.42
C ALA A 238 -12.75 21.78 5.13
N GLY A 239 -13.59 21.09 5.89
CA GLY A 239 -15.02 20.98 5.59
C GLY A 239 -15.75 22.33 5.66
N PRO A 240 -16.92 22.44 5.01
CA PRO A 240 -17.65 23.70 4.84
C PRO A 240 -18.04 24.39 6.15
N SER A 241 -18.17 23.66 7.26
CA SER A 241 -18.47 24.26 8.57
C SER A 241 -17.30 25.03 9.19
N LEU A 242 -16.06 24.83 8.71
CA LEU A 242 -14.87 25.49 9.26
C LEU A 242 -15.00 27.03 9.28
N GLN A 243 -15.70 27.60 8.30
CA GLN A 243 -15.91 29.04 8.18
C GLN A 243 -16.61 29.67 9.40
N GLU A 244 -17.39 28.88 10.14
CA GLU A 244 -18.11 29.34 11.34
C GLU A 244 -17.19 29.39 12.57
N GLU A 245 -16.01 28.77 12.51
CA GLU A 245 -15.15 28.54 13.67
C GLU A 245 -13.90 29.43 13.71
N TYR A 246 -13.69 30.31 12.72
CA TYR A 246 -12.47 31.15 12.66
C TYR A 246 -12.29 32.04 13.89
N HIS A 247 -13.37 32.61 14.43
CA HIS A 247 -13.29 33.43 15.63
C HIS A 247 -12.84 32.60 16.85
N ASN A 248 -13.47 31.44 17.05
CA ASN A 248 -13.15 30.51 18.13
C ASN A 248 -11.71 29.97 18.01
N LEU A 249 -11.28 29.60 16.80
CA LEU A 249 -9.92 29.12 16.54
C LEU A 249 -8.86 30.21 16.82
N ARG A 250 -9.13 31.46 16.45
CA ARG A 250 -8.25 32.59 16.79
C ARG A 250 -8.15 32.77 18.30
N TYR A 251 -9.29 32.75 18.99
CA TYR A 251 -9.32 32.86 20.45
C TYR A 251 -8.52 31.74 21.14
N ILE A 252 -8.70 30.48 20.72
CA ILE A 252 -7.95 29.33 21.25
C ILE A 252 -6.44 29.51 21.02
N LYS A 253 -6.04 29.95 19.82
CA LYS A 253 -4.64 30.15 19.44
C LYS A 253 -3.98 31.25 20.28
N GLU A 254 -4.60 32.42 20.36
CA GLU A 254 -4.07 33.59 21.08
C GLU A 254 -3.92 33.32 22.58
N ASN A 255 -4.83 32.53 23.16
CA ASN A 255 -4.80 32.17 24.58
C ASN A 255 -4.04 30.86 24.87
N GLY A 256 -3.54 30.16 23.83
CA GLY A 256 -2.78 28.91 23.96
C GLY A 256 -3.55 27.78 24.67
N LEU A 257 -4.87 27.72 24.45
CA LEU A 257 -5.77 26.82 25.21
C LEU A 257 -5.75 25.37 24.72
N ALA A 258 -5.32 25.15 23.47
CA ALA A 258 -5.13 23.84 22.86
C ALA A 258 -4.21 23.97 21.65
N TYR A 259 -3.52 22.88 21.29
CA TYR A 259 -2.73 22.85 20.05
C TYR A 259 -3.65 22.77 18.83
N ILE A 260 -3.32 23.46 17.75
CA ILE A 260 -4.07 23.44 16.49
C ILE A 260 -3.26 22.72 15.42
N PHE A 261 -3.71 21.52 15.04
CA PHE A 261 -3.14 20.73 13.97
C PHE A 261 -4.04 20.85 12.74
N ALA A 262 -3.53 21.50 11.70
CA ALA A 262 -4.27 21.72 10.47
C ALA A 262 -3.94 20.65 9.43
N VAL A 263 -4.98 20.00 8.90
CA VAL A 263 -4.82 18.87 7.99
C VAL A 263 -5.19 19.25 6.55
N GLY A 264 -4.32 18.92 5.60
CA GLY A 264 -4.58 19.12 4.17
C GLY A 264 -5.01 20.56 3.83
N SER A 265 -6.10 20.71 3.08
CA SER A 265 -6.56 22.02 2.59
C SER A 265 -6.99 23.01 3.69
N ALA A 266 -7.15 22.57 4.94
CA ALA A 266 -7.45 23.47 6.06
C ALA A 266 -6.36 24.54 6.24
N ASN A 267 -5.11 24.21 5.89
CA ASN A 267 -3.97 25.13 5.93
C ASN A 267 -4.26 26.44 5.18
N ARG A 268 -4.86 26.36 3.98
CA ARG A 268 -5.18 27.54 3.17
C ARG A 268 -6.26 28.40 3.83
N ALA A 269 -7.30 27.77 4.35
CA ALA A 269 -8.40 28.46 5.02
C ALA A 269 -7.93 29.20 6.28
N LEU A 270 -7.10 28.56 7.11
CA LEU A 270 -6.56 29.19 8.32
C LEU A 270 -5.61 30.34 8.01
N VAL A 271 -4.68 30.16 7.07
CA VAL A 271 -3.71 31.19 6.68
C VAL A 271 -4.40 32.39 6.02
N ALA A 272 -5.41 32.16 5.18
CA ALA A 272 -6.23 33.23 4.58
C ALA A 272 -6.94 34.08 5.65
N ASN A 273 -7.27 33.47 6.79
CA ASN A 273 -7.88 34.14 7.92
C ASN A 273 -6.86 34.57 8.99
N GLY A 274 -5.54 34.53 8.72
CA GLY A 274 -4.53 34.97 9.67
C GLY A 274 -4.47 34.14 10.96
N ILE A 275 -4.79 32.84 10.88
CA ILE A 275 -4.67 31.87 11.97
C ILE A 275 -3.50 30.93 11.60
N LEU A 276 -2.41 30.97 12.37
CA LEU A 276 -1.27 30.08 12.13
C LEU A 276 -1.40 28.83 13.01
N PRO A 277 -1.46 27.63 12.42
CA PRO A 277 -1.55 26.40 13.20
C PRO A 277 -0.25 26.13 13.98
N ASP A 278 -0.33 25.32 15.04
CA ASP A 278 0.85 24.84 15.78
C ASP A 278 1.61 23.75 15.01
N ALA A 279 0.91 23.01 14.16
CA ALA A 279 1.50 22.11 13.19
C ALA A 279 0.60 22.00 11.95
N VAL A 280 1.21 21.78 10.79
CA VAL A 280 0.50 21.32 9.59
C VAL A 280 0.76 19.84 9.36
N CYS A 281 -0.26 19.09 8.94
CA CYS A 281 -0.15 17.66 8.69
C CYS A 281 -0.33 17.35 7.20
N THR A 282 0.53 16.49 6.64
CA THR A 282 0.50 16.10 5.22
C THR A 282 0.81 14.62 5.00
N TYR A 283 0.19 14.04 3.97
CA TYR A 283 0.34 12.61 3.65
C TYR A 283 0.21 12.30 2.15
N ASP A 284 -0.50 13.12 1.38
CA ASP A 284 -0.82 12.84 -0.01
C ASP A 284 0.45 12.56 -0.88
N PRO A 285 0.51 11.41 -1.59
CA PRO A 285 1.69 11.02 -2.38
C PRO A 285 1.86 11.81 -3.68
N GLN A 286 0.86 12.58 -4.10
CA GLN A 286 0.83 13.25 -5.39
C GLN A 286 1.78 14.43 -5.46
N ALA A 287 2.36 14.64 -6.65
CA ALA A 287 3.37 15.69 -6.89
C ALA A 287 2.85 17.11 -6.64
N HIS A 288 1.53 17.34 -6.82
CA HIS A 288 0.93 18.66 -6.64
C HIS A 288 0.50 18.96 -5.20
N ASN A 289 0.70 18.03 -4.25
CA ASN A 289 0.31 18.21 -2.85
C ASN A 289 0.92 19.48 -2.22
N PHE A 290 2.13 19.91 -2.65
CA PHE A 290 2.74 21.15 -2.17
C PHE A 290 1.85 22.39 -2.39
N ALA A 291 0.92 22.37 -3.35
CA ALA A 291 0.00 23.48 -3.63
C ALA A 291 -0.91 23.81 -2.44
N VAL A 292 -1.18 22.84 -1.57
CA VAL A 292 -1.91 23.05 -0.31
C VAL A 292 -1.19 24.02 0.63
N PHE A 293 0.14 24.12 0.51
CA PHE A 293 1.01 24.96 1.33
C PHE A 293 1.47 26.23 0.60
N TRP A 294 1.01 26.46 -0.64
CA TRP A 294 1.53 27.52 -1.50
C TRP A 294 1.49 28.90 -0.83
N ASP A 295 0.37 29.26 -0.21
CA ASP A 295 0.20 30.55 0.45
C ASP A 295 1.17 30.74 1.64
N MET A 296 1.59 29.65 2.29
CA MET A 296 2.60 29.70 3.36
C MET A 296 4.01 29.85 2.80
N ILE A 297 4.32 29.10 1.73
CA ILE A 297 5.63 29.08 1.09
C ILE A 297 5.93 30.42 0.41
N ASP A 298 4.96 30.94 -0.36
CA ASP A 298 5.07 32.19 -1.10
C ASP A 298 5.28 33.40 -0.17
N LYS A 299 4.59 33.40 0.98
CA LYS A 299 4.71 34.44 2.01
C LYS A 299 5.86 34.21 3.00
N GLY A 300 6.61 33.11 2.88
CA GLY A 300 7.69 32.74 3.81
C GLY A 300 7.23 32.42 5.24
N ILE A 301 5.94 32.17 5.44
CA ILE A 301 5.34 31.81 6.73
C ILE A 301 5.77 30.39 7.14
N ASP A 302 5.94 29.52 6.16
CA ASP A 302 6.31 28.11 6.32
C ASP A 302 7.58 27.92 7.15
N ALA A 303 8.53 28.86 7.09
CA ALA A 303 9.79 28.81 7.82
C ALA A 303 9.64 28.62 9.35
N ASN A 304 8.50 29.04 9.93
CA ASN A 304 8.26 28.98 11.38
C ASN A 304 7.12 28.04 11.80
N VAL A 305 6.48 27.35 10.85
CA VAL A 305 5.36 26.44 11.16
C VAL A 305 5.83 25.00 11.01
N PRO A 306 5.80 24.18 12.07
CA PRO A 306 6.18 22.77 11.99
C PRO A 306 5.28 21.97 11.05
N MET A 307 5.89 21.10 10.24
CA MET A 307 5.19 20.13 9.40
C MET A 307 5.36 18.72 9.96
N ILE A 308 4.25 18.03 10.17
CA ILE A 308 4.18 16.60 10.44
C ILE A 308 3.83 15.90 9.14
N TYR A 309 4.68 14.99 8.67
CA TYR A 309 4.47 14.33 7.39
C TYR A 309 4.57 12.81 7.48
N GLY A 310 3.71 12.11 6.74
CA GLY A 310 3.90 10.69 6.47
C GLY A 310 5.07 10.48 5.51
N THR A 311 5.93 9.51 5.78
CA THR A 311 7.21 9.35 5.06
C THR A 311 7.07 9.11 3.54
N SER A 312 5.92 8.61 3.08
CA SER A 312 5.57 8.38 1.67
C SER A 312 4.87 9.55 0.97
N VAL A 313 4.75 10.73 1.62
CA VAL A 313 4.19 11.96 1.03
C VAL A 313 4.93 12.39 -0.23
N GLY A 314 4.24 13.07 -1.16
CA GLY A 314 4.86 13.63 -2.38
C GLY A 314 6.13 14.41 -2.06
N TYR A 315 7.28 13.94 -2.56
CA TYR A 315 8.60 14.43 -2.15
C TYR A 315 8.83 15.92 -2.47
N GLU A 316 8.11 16.44 -3.45
CA GLU A 316 8.11 17.85 -3.84
C GLU A 316 7.64 18.74 -2.68
N THR A 317 6.73 18.23 -1.83
CA THR A 317 6.27 18.92 -0.62
C THR A 317 7.43 19.12 0.35
N ILE A 318 8.21 18.06 0.61
CA ILE A 318 9.34 18.07 1.54
C ILE A 318 10.49 18.94 1.02
N GLN A 319 10.72 18.95 -0.29
CA GLN A 319 11.75 19.78 -0.92
C GLN A 319 11.42 21.28 -0.88
N LYS A 320 10.14 21.65 -1.01
CA LYS A 320 9.71 23.06 -1.08
C LYS A 320 9.47 23.69 0.29
N TYR A 321 9.00 22.94 1.28
CA TYR A 321 8.65 23.46 2.60
C TYR A 321 9.90 23.71 3.45
N LYS A 322 10.08 24.93 3.97
CA LYS A 322 11.30 25.34 4.68
C LYS A 322 11.24 25.17 6.20
N GLY A 323 10.06 25.06 6.77
CA GLY A 323 9.88 24.95 8.23
C GLY A 323 10.42 23.67 8.86
N PRO A 324 10.37 23.59 10.21
CA PRO A 324 10.68 22.38 10.97
C PRO A 324 9.87 21.18 10.49
N LYS A 325 10.47 20.00 10.47
CA LYS A 325 9.83 18.78 9.95
C LYS A 325 9.88 17.65 10.98
N PHE A 326 8.78 16.93 11.07
CA PHE A 326 8.62 15.75 11.93
C PHE A 326 8.02 14.63 11.10
N TYR A 327 8.66 13.47 11.06
CA TYR A 327 8.14 12.36 10.29
C TYR A 327 7.24 11.46 11.14
N ALA A 328 6.28 10.81 10.49
CA ALA A 328 5.59 9.63 10.98
C ALA A 328 5.74 8.53 9.91
N VAL A 329 6.26 7.36 10.29
CA VAL A 329 6.40 6.24 9.35
C VAL A 329 5.03 5.62 9.10
N THR A 330 4.67 5.44 7.84
CA THR A 330 3.37 4.87 7.44
C THR A 330 3.53 3.42 6.97
N SER A 331 2.48 2.60 7.09
CA SER A 331 2.54 1.17 6.74
C SER A 331 2.83 0.85 5.26
N GLN A 332 2.62 1.81 4.34
CA GLN A 332 3.04 1.66 2.93
C GLN A 332 4.54 1.90 2.69
N ASP A 333 5.27 2.44 3.67
CA ASP A 333 6.69 2.76 3.51
C ASP A 333 7.57 1.59 3.93
N THR A 334 8.14 0.90 2.94
CA THR A 334 9.12 -0.19 3.12
C THR A 334 10.57 0.30 3.15
N VAL A 335 10.82 1.54 2.72
CA VAL A 335 12.17 2.09 2.55
C VAL A 335 12.70 2.65 3.86
N THR A 336 11.92 3.51 4.53
CA THR A 336 12.36 4.14 5.78
C THR A 336 12.67 3.12 6.89
N PRO A 337 11.84 2.08 7.13
CA PRO A 337 12.15 1.06 8.14
C PRO A 337 13.48 0.32 7.93
N TYR A 338 13.90 0.12 6.67
CA TYR A 338 15.19 -0.52 6.39
C TYR A 338 16.37 0.33 6.90
N TYR A 339 16.26 1.65 6.75
CA TYR A 339 17.35 2.59 7.04
C TYR A 339 17.29 3.20 8.44
N LEU A 340 16.15 3.14 9.14
CA LEU A 340 16.06 3.46 10.58
C LEU A 340 16.58 2.31 11.45
N ASP A 341 17.36 2.62 12.49
CA ASP A 341 17.89 1.60 13.43
C ASP A 341 16.93 1.27 14.58
N SER A 342 16.00 2.16 14.88
CA SER A 342 15.21 2.15 16.12
C SER A 342 13.74 2.53 15.90
N LEU A 343 13.16 2.06 14.80
CA LEU A 343 11.72 2.24 14.59
C LEU A 343 10.95 1.28 15.50
N ASP A 344 10.26 1.82 16.49
CA ASP A 344 9.27 1.06 17.24
C ASP A 344 8.09 0.75 16.31
N SER A 345 7.75 -0.53 16.15
CA SER A 345 6.61 -0.94 15.33
C SER A 345 5.29 -0.38 15.86
N SER A 346 5.22 -0.07 17.16
CA SER A 346 4.07 0.58 17.78
C SER A 346 3.87 2.02 17.30
N GLU A 347 4.89 2.67 16.74
CA GLU A 347 4.85 4.03 16.19
C GLU A 347 4.39 4.07 14.72
N VAL A 348 4.39 2.96 14.00
CA VAL A 348 4.01 2.92 12.58
C VAL A 348 2.52 3.23 12.40
N ILE A 349 2.20 4.23 11.59
CA ILE A 349 0.81 4.64 11.30
C ILE A 349 0.24 3.77 10.18
N ASP A 350 -0.96 3.24 10.40
CA ASP A 350 -1.67 2.51 9.36
C ASP A 350 -2.12 3.47 8.26
N ASP A 351 -1.93 3.07 7.01
CA ASP A 351 -2.41 3.83 5.87
C ASP A 351 -3.93 4.06 5.90
N ALA A 352 -4.35 5.22 5.40
CA ALA A 352 -5.75 5.64 5.40
C ALA A 352 -6.06 6.58 4.24
N PHE A 353 -7.33 6.61 3.84
CA PHE A 353 -7.81 7.43 2.71
C PHE A 353 -7.82 8.94 2.96
N SER A 354 -7.45 9.40 4.17
CA SER A 354 -7.49 10.81 4.53
C SER A 354 -6.41 11.16 5.53
N ILE A 355 -5.75 12.31 5.31
CA ILE A 355 -4.81 12.91 6.26
C ILE A 355 -5.43 13.17 7.64
N ALA A 356 -6.74 13.42 7.72
CA ALA A 356 -7.43 13.57 9.01
C ALA A 356 -7.35 12.28 9.84
N ILE A 357 -7.49 11.12 9.20
CA ILE A 357 -7.44 9.82 9.87
C ILE A 357 -6.00 9.48 10.27
N ILE A 358 -5.03 9.71 9.38
CA ILE A 358 -3.59 9.61 9.71
C ILE A 358 -3.24 10.47 10.93
N THR A 359 -3.72 11.72 10.95
CA THR A 359 -3.48 12.65 12.06
C THR A 359 -4.16 12.18 13.34
N LEU A 360 -5.37 11.63 13.28
CA LEU A 360 -6.05 11.03 14.44
C LEU A 360 -5.21 9.90 15.06
N GLN A 361 -4.65 9.01 14.24
CA GLN A 361 -3.77 7.93 14.72
C GLN A 361 -2.48 8.50 15.36
N ILE A 362 -1.86 9.52 14.74
CA ILE A 362 -0.70 10.21 15.31
C ILE A 362 -1.05 10.79 16.68
N LEU A 363 -2.17 11.49 16.81
CA LEU A 363 -2.62 12.11 18.07
C LEU A 363 -2.90 11.06 19.16
N ALA A 364 -3.50 9.93 18.79
CA ALA A 364 -3.70 8.81 19.71
C ALA A 364 -2.38 8.28 20.26
N LYS A 365 -1.38 8.07 19.40
CA LYS A 365 -0.05 7.57 19.80
C LYS A 365 0.79 8.60 20.56
N LEU A 366 0.54 9.89 20.31
CA LEU A 366 1.05 11.01 21.12
C LEU A 366 0.33 11.12 22.48
N GLU A 367 -0.71 10.32 22.73
CA GLU A 367 -1.55 10.35 23.93
C GLU A 367 -2.22 11.71 24.16
N ALA A 368 -2.56 12.41 23.07
CA ALA A 368 -3.33 13.65 23.13
C ALA A 368 -4.75 13.35 23.66
N ASN A 369 -5.23 14.18 24.59
CA ASN A 369 -6.54 13.97 25.20
C ASN A 369 -7.07 15.29 25.80
N PRO A 370 -8.27 15.77 25.41
CA PRO A 370 -9.12 15.26 24.31
C PRO A 370 -8.59 15.63 22.92
N VAL A 371 -8.97 14.86 21.90
CA VAL A 371 -8.85 15.26 20.49
C VAL A 371 -10.16 15.90 20.03
N ILE A 372 -10.08 17.11 19.49
CA ILE A 372 -11.25 17.93 19.15
C ILE A 372 -11.31 18.10 17.63
N LEU A 373 -12.34 17.53 17.00
CA LEU A 373 -12.55 17.62 15.55
C LEU A 373 -13.25 18.94 15.22
N VAL A 374 -12.65 19.72 14.31
CA VAL A 374 -13.20 21.00 13.82
C VAL A 374 -13.23 20.98 12.30
N GLY A 375 -14.37 21.29 11.68
CA GLY A 375 -14.49 21.31 10.22
C GLY A 375 -14.44 19.93 9.56
N GLN A 376 -14.64 18.84 10.31
CA GLN A 376 -14.60 17.47 9.81
C GLN A 376 -16.00 17.01 9.36
N ASN A 377 -16.50 17.56 8.26
CA ASN A 377 -17.91 17.41 7.87
C ASN A 377 -18.32 16.01 7.39
N PHE A 378 -17.50 15.33 6.56
CA PHE A 378 -17.88 14.08 5.85
C PHE A 378 -19.26 14.11 5.16
N ALA A 379 -19.75 15.31 4.82
CA ALA A 379 -21.01 15.56 4.15
C ALA A 379 -20.90 16.91 3.43
N PHE A 380 -21.71 17.09 2.40
CA PHE A 380 -21.86 18.36 1.72
C PHE A 380 -22.75 19.28 2.54
N ARG A 381 -22.49 20.59 2.47
CA ARG A 381 -23.33 21.62 3.07
C ARG A 381 -23.50 22.77 2.10
N ASP A 382 -24.74 23.15 1.81
CA ASP A 382 -25.08 24.26 0.91
C ASP A 382 -24.39 24.18 -0.47
N ASN A 383 -24.30 22.97 -1.03
CA ASN A 383 -23.58 22.67 -2.28
C ASN A 383 -22.04 22.84 -2.23
N TYR A 384 -21.47 23.00 -1.04
CA TYR A 384 -20.03 23.06 -0.80
C TYR A 384 -19.45 21.73 -0.32
N TYR A 385 -18.28 21.40 -0.87
CA TYR A 385 -17.45 20.29 -0.43
C TYR A 385 -16.44 20.74 0.63
N TYR A 386 -15.90 21.95 0.47
CA TYR A 386 -14.92 22.56 1.37
C TYR A 386 -15.38 23.96 1.81
N ALA A 387 -14.69 24.54 2.79
CA ALA A 387 -14.84 25.96 3.13
C ALA A 387 -14.60 26.86 1.90
N LYS A 388 -15.30 28.00 1.81
CA LYS A 388 -15.38 28.84 0.60
C LYS A 388 -14.04 29.38 0.10
N GLU A 389 -13.09 29.52 1.01
CA GLU A 389 -11.72 29.97 0.79
C GLU A 389 -10.86 28.91 0.05
N ILE A 390 -11.29 27.65 0.06
CA ILE A 390 -10.55 26.53 -0.50
C ILE A 390 -10.94 26.35 -1.97
N LYS A 391 -10.15 26.97 -2.85
CA LYS A 391 -10.29 26.82 -4.30
C LYS A 391 -9.44 25.64 -4.80
N ARG A 392 -10.09 24.67 -5.46
CA ARG A 392 -9.47 23.45 -5.98
C ARG A 392 -9.82 23.18 -7.45
N GLY A 393 -8.99 22.37 -8.09
CA GLY A 393 -9.15 21.93 -9.47
C GLY A 393 -9.03 23.06 -10.49
N GLU A 394 -9.22 22.74 -11.77
CA GLU A 394 -9.21 23.72 -12.87
C GLU A 394 -10.31 24.79 -12.69
N LYS A 395 -11.45 24.40 -12.12
CA LYS A 395 -12.60 25.30 -11.87
C LYS A 395 -12.38 26.26 -10.69
N GLN A 396 -11.32 26.10 -9.90
CA GLN A 396 -11.00 26.97 -8.76
C GLN A 396 -12.20 27.24 -7.83
N THR A 397 -12.95 26.19 -7.47
CA THR A 397 -14.21 26.29 -6.70
C THR A 397 -14.19 25.42 -5.45
N ALA A 398 -14.90 25.85 -4.40
CA ALA A 398 -15.16 25.07 -3.19
C ALA A 398 -16.42 24.19 -3.29
N GLU A 399 -17.19 24.35 -4.37
CA GLU A 399 -18.45 23.63 -4.61
C GLU A 399 -18.25 22.16 -4.97
N VAL A 400 -19.32 21.39 -4.83
CA VAL A 400 -19.39 19.98 -5.23
C VAL A 400 -19.31 19.87 -6.76
N LEU A 401 -18.27 19.20 -7.23
CA LEU A 401 -18.00 18.92 -8.63
C LEU A 401 -18.84 17.74 -9.13
N GLU A 402 -19.03 17.64 -10.45
CA GLU A 402 -19.89 16.62 -11.06
C GLU A 402 -19.48 15.18 -10.71
N HIS A 403 -18.19 14.87 -10.78
CA HIS A 403 -17.69 13.54 -10.42
C HIS A 403 -17.89 13.19 -8.93
N GLU A 404 -18.02 14.19 -8.05
CA GLU A 404 -18.26 13.99 -6.61
C GLU A 404 -19.73 13.72 -6.30
N ARG A 405 -20.62 13.91 -7.29
CA ARG A 405 -22.03 13.55 -7.24
C ARG A 405 -22.29 12.10 -7.65
N HIS A 406 -21.25 11.31 -7.91
CA HIS A 406 -21.40 9.86 -8.02
C HIS A 406 -21.49 9.23 -6.63
N GLY A 407 -22.35 8.22 -6.49
CA GLY A 407 -22.52 7.51 -5.21
C GLY A 407 -23.13 8.36 -4.10
N LEU A 408 -24.02 9.31 -4.43
CA LEU A 408 -24.71 10.12 -3.42
C LEU A 408 -25.55 9.26 -2.49
N MET A 409 -25.51 9.61 -1.22
CA MET A 409 -26.30 8.98 -0.17
C MET A 409 -26.65 10.00 0.93
N GLN A 410 -27.49 9.59 1.87
CA GLN A 410 -27.84 10.40 3.03
C GLN A 410 -27.37 9.72 4.31
N VAL A 411 -26.86 10.52 5.24
CA VAL A 411 -26.47 10.11 6.58
C VAL A 411 -27.04 11.09 7.59
N LYS A 412 -27.13 10.70 8.87
CA LYS A 412 -27.53 11.62 9.93
C LYS A 412 -26.39 12.59 10.23
N ASP A 413 -26.72 13.85 10.42
CA ASP A 413 -25.81 14.86 10.98
C ASP A 413 -25.78 14.79 12.51
N VAL A 414 -24.94 15.63 13.12
CA VAL A 414 -24.81 15.78 14.57
C VAL A 414 -26.09 16.22 15.30
N TYR A 415 -27.08 16.76 14.59
CA TYR A 415 -28.39 17.16 15.13
C TYR A 415 -29.49 16.12 14.86
N GLY A 416 -29.17 15.02 14.15
CA GLY A 416 -30.10 13.96 13.78
C GLY A 416 -30.85 14.19 12.46
N HIS A 417 -30.59 15.30 11.75
CA HIS A 417 -31.16 15.57 10.43
C HIS A 417 -30.43 14.77 9.34
N LEU A 418 -31.08 14.56 8.19
CA LEU A 418 -30.43 13.90 7.06
C LEU A 418 -29.62 14.92 6.24
N VAL A 419 -28.34 14.62 6.01
CA VAL A 419 -27.42 15.39 5.17
C VAL A 419 -26.89 14.54 4.03
N THR A 420 -26.69 15.18 2.88
CA THR A 420 -26.15 14.50 1.69
C THR A 420 -24.64 14.31 1.83
N THR A 421 -24.18 13.10 1.53
CA THR A 421 -22.77 12.75 1.41
C THR A 421 -22.59 11.89 0.16
N ASN A 422 -21.36 11.48 -0.14
CA ASN A 422 -21.07 10.48 -1.15
C ASN A 422 -20.34 9.28 -0.53
N GLU A 423 -20.19 8.23 -1.33
CA GLU A 423 -19.53 7.00 -0.89
C GLU A 423 -18.11 7.25 -0.36
N SER A 424 -17.29 8.06 -1.04
CA SER A 424 -15.92 8.34 -0.62
C SER A 424 -15.85 9.00 0.76
N LEU A 425 -16.62 10.06 0.99
CA LEU A 425 -16.69 10.75 2.28
C LEU A 425 -17.24 9.83 3.38
N ASN A 426 -18.23 9.00 3.06
CA ASN A 426 -18.78 8.06 4.02
C ASN A 426 -17.78 6.95 4.37
N GLN A 427 -16.97 6.47 3.42
CA GLN A 427 -15.87 5.52 3.71
C GLN A 427 -14.82 6.15 4.62
N MET A 428 -14.46 7.42 4.40
CA MET A 428 -13.56 8.13 5.33
C MET A 428 -14.19 8.28 6.72
N ARG A 429 -15.50 8.53 6.81
CA ARG A 429 -16.23 8.61 8.09
C ARG A 429 -16.19 7.28 8.83
N LEU A 430 -16.54 6.18 8.17
CA LEU A 430 -16.52 4.82 8.75
C LEU A 430 -15.10 4.43 9.20
N LEU A 431 -14.08 4.74 8.40
CA LEU A 431 -12.69 4.48 8.77
C LEU A 431 -12.23 5.33 9.97
N MET A 432 -12.67 6.59 10.06
CA MET A 432 -12.43 7.41 11.25
C MET A 432 -13.11 6.80 12.50
N GLU A 433 -14.37 6.37 12.40
CA GLU A 433 -15.09 5.67 13.48
C GLU A 433 -14.35 4.40 13.93
N HIS A 434 -13.81 3.63 12.99
CA HIS A 434 -12.98 2.45 13.29
C HIS A 434 -11.76 2.83 14.15
N TYR A 435 -10.98 3.85 13.77
CA TYR A 435 -9.82 4.26 14.56
C TYR A 435 -10.18 4.91 15.90
N ILE A 436 -11.29 5.63 15.99
CA ILE A 436 -11.80 6.13 17.28
C ILE A 436 -12.10 4.94 18.22
N GLN A 437 -12.74 3.89 17.70
CA GLN A 437 -13.02 2.68 18.46
C GLN A 437 -11.74 1.94 18.87
N THR A 438 -10.77 1.80 17.94
CA THR A 438 -9.47 1.17 18.20
C THR A 438 -8.69 1.90 19.29
N TYR A 439 -8.71 3.24 19.29
CA TYR A 439 -8.07 4.08 20.31
C TYR A 439 -9.04 4.54 21.41
N SER A 440 -9.78 3.59 22.00
CA SER A 440 -10.81 3.86 23.02
C SER A 440 -10.37 4.64 24.27
N GLN A 441 -9.06 4.77 24.53
CA GLN A 441 -8.51 5.57 25.63
C GLN A 441 -8.45 7.09 25.34
N MET A 442 -8.59 7.48 24.06
CA MET A 442 -8.57 8.86 23.62
C MET A 442 -10.01 9.41 23.56
N GLU A 443 -10.32 10.45 24.35
CA GLU A 443 -11.61 11.15 24.22
C GLU A 443 -11.60 11.93 22.90
N VAL A 444 -12.60 11.69 22.05
CA VAL A 444 -12.79 12.43 20.80
C VAL A 444 -14.08 13.23 20.86
N ILE A 445 -13.98 14.53 20.62
CA ILE A 445 -15.11 15.46 20.65
C ILE A 445 -15.31 16.01 19.24
N ASN A 446 -16.52 15.85 18.70
CA ASN A 446 -16.88 16.45 17.42
C ASN A 446 -17.51 17.83 17.64
N THR A 447 -16.91 18.88 17.08
CA THR A 447 -17.45 20.26 17.17
C THR A 447 -18.08 20.73 15.86
N THR A 448 -18.08 19.87 14.83
CA THR A 448 -18.43 20.20 13.45
C THR A 448 -19.95 20.39 13.29
N LYS A 449 -20.41 21.65 13.32
CA LYS A 449 -21.84 22.01 13.16
C LYS A 449 -22.39 21.55 11.80
N GLY A 450 -23.44 20.72 11.85
CA GLY A 450 -24.09 20.17 10.65
C GLY A 450 -23.21 19.20 9.84
N GLY A 451 -22.11 18.70 10.42
CA GLY A 451 -21.35 17.59 9.86
C GLY A 451 -22.07 16.26 10.08
N ALA A 452 -21.72 15.25 9.29
CA ALA A 452 -22.18 13.88 9.51
C ALA A 452 -21.84 13.40 10.92
N HIS A 453 -22.72 12.60 11.51
CA HIS A 453 -22.49 11.97 12.79
C HIS A 453 -21.31 10.97 12.70
N ILE A 454 -20.38 11.07 13.65
CA ILE A 454 -19.19 10.21 13.77
C ILE A 454 -19.32 9.43 15.08
N SER A 455 -19.60 8.14 14.97
CA SER A 455 -19.72 7.22 16.09
C SER A 455 -18.42 7.17 16.90
N GLY A 456 -18.54 7.24 18.23
CA GLY A 456 -17.41 7.35 19.15
C GLY A 456 -16.92 8.78 19.41
N ALA A 457 -17.34 9.78 18.61
CA ALA A 457 -17.03 11.19 18.84
C ALA A 457 -18.28 11.99 19.24
N SER A 458 -18.40 12.33 20.52
CA SER A 458 -19.58 13.04 21.03
C SER A 458 -19.65 14.46 20.49
N PHE A 459 -20.83 14.89 20.02
CA PHE A 459 -21.01 16.25 19.53
C PHE A 459 -21.12 17.27 20.67
N LEU A 460 -20.31 18.32 20.63
CA LEU A 460 -20.41 19.49 21.49
C LEU A 460 -19.93 20.72 20.71
N PRO A 461 -20.70 21.82 20.60
CA PRO A 461 -20.24 23.04 19.91
C PRO A 461 -18.91 23.56 20.46
N LEU A 462 -18.06 24.11 19.59
CA LEU A 462 -16.70 24.52 19.98
C LEU A 462 -16.72 25.57 21.10
N GLU A 463 -17.72 26.46 21.12
CA GLU A 463 -17.91 27.45 22.19
C GLU A 463 -18.13 26.80 23.56
N ALA A 464 -18.92 25.71 23.60
CA ALA A 464 -19.16 24.96 24.82
C ALA A 464 -17.90 24.18 25.27
N VAL A 465 -17.12 23.65 24.32
CA VAL A 465 -15.82 23.02 24.61
C VAL A 465 -14.84 24.04 25.19
N ILE A 466 -14.79 25.26 24.63
CA ILE A 466 -13.95 26.35 25.14
C ILE A 466 -14.30 26.65 26.61
N GLN A 467 -15.59 26.78 26.92
CA GLN A 467 -16.07 27.12 28.26
C GLN A 467 -15.84 25.99 29.29
N THR A 468 -16.01 24.73 28.88
CA THR A 468 -16.05 23.59 29.82
C THR A 468 -14.76 22.80 29.89
N ARG A 469 -13.96 22.75 28.82
CA ARG A 469 -12.77 21.89 28.70
C ARG A 469 -11.48 22.67 28.50
N LEU A 470 -11.48 23.80 27.78
CA LEU A 470 -10.27 24.55 27.44
C LEU A 470 -10.04 25.75 28.38
N THR A 471 -9.89 25.47 29.67
CA THR A 471 -9.86 26.51 30.72
C THR A 471 -8.47 26.98 31.14
N LYS A 472 -7.40 26.38 30.61
CA LYS A 472 -6.00 26.67 30.98
C LYS A 472 -5.11 26.76 29.74
N LYS A 473 -4.07 27.59 29.80
CA LYS A 473 -3.01 27.61 28.78
C LYS A 473 -2.19 26.33 28.88
N VAL A 474 -2.08 25.59 27.77
CA VAL A 474 -1.39 24.29 27.69
C VAL A 474 -0.32 24.24 26.60
N VAL A 475 -0.40 25.15 25.62
CA VAL A 475 0.49 25.19 24.46
C VAL A 475 1.88 25.68 24.86
N ASN A 476 2.88 24.88 24.52
CA ASN A 476 4.28 25.30 24.48
C ASN A 476 4.62 25.69 23.03
N GLU A 477 4.83 26.98 22.78
CA GLU A 477 5.13 27.56 21.46
C GLU A 477 6.44 26.99 20.85
N ASN A 478 7.36 26.54 21.71
CA ASN A 478 8.67 26.03 21.33
C ASN A 478 8.75 24.50 21.34
N TRP A 479 7.61 23.78 21.29
CA TRP A 479 7.57 22.31 21.31
C TRP A 479 8.41 21.66 20.20
N HIS A 480 8.60 22.37 19.09
CA HIS A 480 9.35 21.89 17.94
C HIS A 480 10.87 22.11 18.09
N ILE A 481 11.31 22.96 19.01
CA ILE A 481 12.72 23.28 19.26
C ILE A 481 13.37 22.11 20.02
N GLY A 482 14.49 21.61 19.50
CA GLY A 482 15.31 20.58 20.14
C GLY A 482 16.32 19.99 19.16
N GLN A 483 17.27 19.18 19.66
CA GLN A 483 18.35 18.64 18.82
C GLN A 483 17.82 17.75 17.69
N GLU A 484 18.37 17.96 16.49
CA GLU A 484 18.26 17.05 15.36
C GLU A 484 19.06 15.78 15.67
N ASN A 485 18.38 14.70 16.03
CA ASN A 485 19.03 13.39 16.17
C ASN A 485 19.30 12.83 14.78
N SER A 486 20.49 13.09 14.25
CA SER A 486 20.98 12.48 13.02
C SER A 486 21.21 10.98 13.23
N GLN A 487 20.26 10.14 12.79
CA GLN A 487 20.36 8.66 12.82
C GLN A 487 21.24 8.13 11.69
N MET A 488 22.52 8.52 11.68
CA MET A 488 23.47 8.20 10.59
C MET A 488 24.51 7.14 10.99
N GLN A 489 24.47 6.67 12.24
CA GLN A 489 25.33 5.58 12.69
C GLN A 489 24.94 4.28 11.98
N GLY A 490 25.90 3.41 11.64
CA GLY A 490 25.61 2.16 10.91
C GLY A 490 25.17 2.31 9.44
N MET A 491 24.95 3.53 8.94
CA MET A 491 24.43 3.79 7.58
C MET A 491 25.32 3.17 6.48
N LYS A 492 26.64 3.19 6.68
CA LYS A 492 27.60 2.58 5.76
C LYS A 492 27.35 1.07 5.57
N ASP A 493 27.02 0.37 6.64
CA ASP A 493 26.78 -1.07 6.60
C ASP A 493 25.44 -1.38 5.92
N LYS A 494 24.40 -0.58 6.18
CA LYS A 494 23.10 -0.67 5.48
C LYS A 494 23.23 -0.45 3.98
N ILE A 495 23.94 0.60 3.59
CA ILE A 495 24.27 0.88 2.18
C ILE A 495 25.04 -0.31 1.57
N GLY A 496 26.04 -0.83 2.28
CA GLY A 496 26.80 -2.00 1.85
C GLY A 496 25.95 -3.26 1.67
N ARG A 497 25.03 -3.54 2.60
CA ARG A 497 24.07 -4.65 2.50
C ARG A 497 23.15 -4.50 1.31
N MET A 498 22.55 -3.32 1.13
CA MET A 498 21.65 -3.06 0.00
C MET A 498 22.37 -3.16 -1.35
N ASN A 499 23.63 -2.70 -1.44
CA ASN A 499 24.44 -2.88 -2.65
C ASN A 499 24.68 -4.36 -2.99
N ARG A 500 24.97 -5.19 -1.97
CA ARG A 500 25.08 -6.64 -2.18
C ARG A 500 23.74 -7.26 -2.58
N ALA A 501 22.64 -6.81 -1.98
CA ALA A 501 21.30 -7.29 -2.31
C ALA A 501 20.92 -6.98 -3.77
N MET A 502 21.27 -5.80 -4.30
CA MET A 502 21.08 -5.46 -5.71
C MET A 502 21.86 -6.37 -6.67
N ILE A 503 23.08 -6.78 -6.30
CA ILE A 503 23.90 -7.72 -7.10
C ILE A 503 23.31 -9.14 -7.02
N ASP A 504 22.95 -9.57 -5.81
CA ASP A 504 22.34 -10.88 -5.56
C ASP A 504 20.98 -11.02 -6.27
N PHE A 505 20.20 -9.94 -6.37
CA PHE A 505 18.96 -9.88 -7.15
C PHE A 505 19.21 -10.23 -8.62
N ILE A 506 20.17 -9.57 -9.28
CA ILE A 506 20.51 -9.85 -10.70
C ILE A 506 20.91 -11.31 -10.87
N LYS A 507 21.79 -11.80 -9.98
CA LYS A 507 22.25 -13.18 -10.01
C LYS A 507 21.08 -14.17 -9.95
N ARG A 508 20.20 -14.01 -8.96
CA ARG A 508 19.03 -14.89 -8.77
C ARG A 508 18.04 -14.81 -9.93
N TYR A 509 17.82 -13.60 -10.46
CA TYR A 509 16.99 -13.42 -11.64
C TYR A 509 17.53 -14.22 -12.82
N ASN A 510 18.83 -14.12 -13.12
CA ASN A 510 19.44 -14.84 -14.25
C ASN A 510 19.39 -16.36 -14.04
N GLU A 511 19.60 -16.82 -12.81
CA GLU A 511 19.43 -18.24 -12.46
C GLU A 511 18.00 -18.71 -12.73
N LEU A 512 16.98 -17.91 -12.36
CA LEU A 512 15.57 -18.24 -12.62
C LEU A 512 15.24 -18.24 -14.10
N GLU A 513 15.69 -17.26 -14.88
CA GLU A 513 15.50 -17.22 -16.33
C GLU A 513 16.11 -18.45 -17.02
N ALA A 514 17.32 -18.83 -16.62
CA ALA A 514 17.97 -20.05 -17.12
C ALA A 514 17.14 -21.30 -16.77
N MET A 515 16.57 -21.38 -15.57
CA MET A 515 15.69 -22.49 -15.18
C MET A 515 14.38 -22.50 -15.97
N LEU A 516 13.78 -21.34 -16.25
CA LEU A 516 12.59 -21.24 -17.10
C LEU A 516 12.89 -21.72 -18.52
N HIS A 517 14.05 -21.37 -19.07
CA HIS A 517 14.48 -21.91 -20.35
C HIS A 517 14.72 -23.43 -20.30
N GLU A 518 15.32 -23.95 -19.23
CA GLU A 518 15.49 -25.40 -19.04
C GLU A 518 14.16 -26.15 -18.93
N LEU A 519 13.16 -25.55 -18.26
CA LEU A 519 11.79 -26.08 -18.16
C LEU A 519 11.13 -26.16 -19.53
N GLU A 520 11.17 -25.07 -20.29
CA GLU A 520 10.66 -24.98 -21.67
C GLU A 520 11.30 -26.05 -22.58
N GLN A 521 12.63 -26.20 -22.53
CA GLN A 521 13.33 -27.23 -23.30
C GLN A 521 13.00 -28.66 -22.85
N ALA A 522 12.79 -28.88 -21.55
CA ALA A 522 12.41 -30.19 -21.03
C ALA A 522 10.97 -30.56 -21.40
N ALA A 523 10.06 -29.58 -21.42
CA ALA A 523 8.67 -29.73 -21.85
C ALA A 523 8.59 -30.09 -23.34
N ILE A 524 9.27 -29.35 -24.21
CA ILE A 524 9.35 -29.64 -25.66
C ILE A 524 9.87 -31.04 -25.93
N ARG A 525 10.87 -31.49 -25.15
CA ARG A 525 11.49 -32.82 -25.27
C ARG A 525 10.76 -33.91 -24.48
N LYS A 526 9.63 -33.60 -23.84
CA LYS A 526 8.81 -34.51 -23.03
C LYS A 526 9.60 -35.27 -21.95
N LYS A 527 10.50 -34.57 -21.25
CA LYS A 527 11.37 -35.16 -20.19
C LYS A 527 10.75 -34.98 -18.80
N GLU A 528 9.73 -35.76 -18.49
CA GLU A 528 8.92 -35.62 -17.24
C GLU A 528 9.75 -35.72 -15.94
N ASP A 529 10.62 -36.71 -15.80
CA ASP A 529 11.48 -36.85 -14.60
C ASP A 529 12.37 -35.62 -14.35
N LYS A 530 12.79 -34.96 -15.44
CA LYS A 530 13.58 -33.74 -15.36
C LYS A 530 12.71 -32.56 -14.90
N LEU A 531 11.47 -32.47 -15.39
CA LEU A 531 10.52 -31.41 -15.03
C LEU A 531 10.24 -31.40 -13.52
N CYS A 532 9.99 -32.56 -12.92
CA CYS A 532 9.74 -32.67 -11.47
C CYS A 532 10.89 -32.10 -10.63
N LYS A 533 12.15 -32.39 -11.01
CA LYS A 533 13.34 -31.84 -10.33
C LYS A 533 13.50 -30.34 -10.56
N LEU A 534 13.18 -29.87 -11.77
CA LEU A 534 13.27 -28.45 -12.12
C LEU A 534 12.25 -27.61 -11.35
N PHE A 535 11.01 -28.09 -11.16
CA PHE A 535 10.00 -27.38 -10.37
C PHE A 535 10.46 -27.12 -8.94
N ALA A 536 10.92 -28.14 -8.22
CA ALA A 536 11.39 -27.99 -6.84
C ALA A 536 12.58 -27.02 -6.73
N ARG A 537 13.51 -27.08 -7.69
CA ARG A 537 14.67 -26.16 -7.74
C ARG A 537 14.25 -24.73 -8.04
N PHE A 538 13.27 -24.57 -8.95
CA PHE A 538 12.72 -23.27 -9.31
C PHE A 538 12.01 -22.62 -8.12
N ASP A 539 11.14 -23.35 -7.42
CA ASP A 539 10.44 -22.84 -6.22
C ASP A 539 11.40 -22.37 -5.14
N GLU A 540 12.50 -23.11 -4.91
CA GLU A 540 13.57 -22.74 -3.99
C GLU A 540 14.25 -21.42 -4.40
N GLN A 541 14.66 -21.28 -5.67
CA GLN A 541 15.31 -20.05 -6.12
C GLN A 541 14.35 -18.86 -6.15
N PHE A 542 13.09 -19.09 -6.51
CA PHE A 542 12.08 -18.04 -6.52
C PHE A 542 11.85 -17.51 -5.10
N ARG A 543 11.76 -18.41 -4.12
CA ARG A 543 11.67 -18.01 -2.70
C ARG A 543 12.85 -17.15 -2.28
N ARG A 544 14.08 -17.55 -2.66
CA ARG A 544 15.28 -16.77 -2.35
C ARG A 544 15.31 -15.40 -3.02
N LEU A 545 14.82 -15.27 -4.25
CA LEU A 545 14.65 -13.97 -4.90
C LEU A 545 13.70 -13.10 -4.09
N THR A 546 12.56 -13.66 -3.65
CA THR A 546 11.58 -12.91 -2.85
C THR A 546 12.06 -12.58 -1.43
N GLN A 547 13.09 -13.24 -0.90
CA GLN A 547 13.67 -12.94 0.43
C GLN A 547 14.85 -11.97 0.37
N ASN A 548 15.16 -11.43 -0.82
CA ASN A 548 16.27 -10.50 -1.01
C ASN A 548 15.90 -9.10 -0.51
N ASP A 549 16.78 -8.43 0.25
CA ASP A 549 16.52 -7.08 0.79
C ASP A 549 16.08 -6.07 -0.28
N PHE A 550 16.69 -6.08 -1.48
CA PHE A 550 16.30 -5.16 -2.56
C PHE A 550 14.91 -5.49 -3.08
N PHE A 551 14.60 -6.79 -3.19
CA PHE A 551 13.26 -7.23 -3.54
C PHE A 551 12.24 -6.73 -2.51
N ASP A 552 12.47 -6.96 -1.22
CA ASP A 552 11.53 -6.61 -0.16
C ASP A 552 11.33 -5.09 -0.01
N VAL A 553 12.42 -4.33 -0.10
CA VAL A 553 12.38 -2.88 0.12
C VAL A 553 11.85 -2.11 -1.08
N TYR A 554 12.22 -2.49 -2.31
CA TYR A 554 11.93 -1.67 -3.50
C TYR A 554 11.05 -2.36 -4.54
N VAL A 555 11.15 -3.68 -4.71
CA VAL A 555 10.41 -4.38 -5.78
C VAL A 555 9.01 -4.78 -5.32
N ARG A 556 8.91 -5.50 -4.19
CA ARG A 556 7.68 -5.99 -3.58
C ARG A 556 6.58 -4.93 -3.46
N PRO A 557 6.82 -3.71 -2.91
CA PRO A 557 5.76 -2.70 -2.81
C PRO A 557 5.25 -2.26 -4.19
N VAL A 558 6.09 -2.26 -5.22
CA VAL A 558 5.71 -1.86 -6.58
C VAL A 558 4.98 -2.98 -7.33
N VAL A 559 5.38 -4.24 -7.09
CA VAL A 559 4.79 -5.39 -7.79
C VAL A 559 3.65 -6.08 -7.02
N ARG A 560 3.20 -5.53 -5.89
CA ARG A 560 2.22 -6.16 -4.99
C ARG A 560 0.97 -6.70 -5.70
N VAL A 561 0.36 -5.90 -6.58
CA VAL A 561 -0.81 -6.32 -7.38
C VAL A 561 -0.48 -7.49 -8.30
N TYR A 562 0.69 -7.46 -8.94
CA TYR A 562 1.16 -8.57 -9.79
C TYR A 562 1.50 -9.81 -8.96
N THR A 563 1.96 -9.65 -7.71
CA THR A 563 2.16 -10.77 -6.79
C THR A 563 0.83 -11.44 -6.44
N GLU A 564 -0.22 -10.66 -6.16
CA GLU A 564 -1.57 -11.22 -5.93
C GLU A 564 -2.08 -11.98 -7.16
N MET A 565 -1.89 -11.43 -8.36
CA MET A 565 -2.25 -12.13 -9.62
C MET A 565 -1.45 -13.42 -9.81
N LEU A 566 -0.13 -13.39 -9.59
CA LEU A 566 0.72 -14.57 -9.69
C LEU A 566 0.33 -15.63 -8.65
N GLN A 567 -0.07 -15.25 -7.44
CA GLN A 567 -0.51 -16.20 -6.41
C GLN A 567 -1.76 -16.97 -6.85
N LYS A 568 -2.70 -16.29 -7.52
CA LYS A 568 -3.88 -16.92 -8.09
C LYS A 568 -3.51 -17.94 -9.18
N GLU A 569 -2.69 -17.55 -10.15
CA GLU A 569 -2.20 -18.45 -11.20
C GLU A 569 -1.36 -19.61 -10.63
N ALA A 570 -0.57 -19.35 -9.58
CA ALA A 570 0.23 -20.35 -8.91
C ALA A 570 -0.61 -21.45 -8.24
N HIS A 571 -1.84 -21.15 -7.81
CA HIS A 571 -2.75 -22.17 -7.30
C HIS A 571 -3.16 -23.15 -8.42
N GLU A 572 -3.58 -22.61 -9.57
CA GLU A 572 -3.94 -23.42 -10.75
C GLU A 572 -2.76 -24.25 -11.28
N ILE A 573 -1.55 -23.69 -11.24
CA ILE A 573 -0.31 -24.37 -11.62
C ILE A 573 -0.02 -25.57 -10.70
N ARG A 574 -0.27 -25.44 -9.39
CA ARG A 574 0.02 -26.52 -8.43
C ARG A 574 -0.85 -27.74 -8.69
N GLU A 575 -2.09 -27.52 -9.10
CA GLU A 575 -3.10 -28.55 -9.30
C GLU A 575 -3.03 -29.24 -10.65
N GLU A 576 -2.34 -28.61 -11.61
CA GLU A 576 -2.03 -29.22 -12.90
C GLU A 576 -1.24 -30.52 -12.70
N GLN A 577 -1.79 -31.60 -13.25
CA GLN A 577 -1.23 -32.96 -13.14
C GLN A 577 -0.31 -33.29 -14.31
N ASP A 578 -0.56 -32.73 -15.50
CA ASP A 578 0.31 -32.94 -16.65
C ASP A 578 1.60 -32.11 -16.49
N PRO A 579 2.78 -32.76 -16.35
CA PRO A 579 4.03 -32.03 -16.11
C PRO A 579 4.41 -31.08 -17.25
N ILE A 580 4.01 -31.38 -18.50
CA ILE A 580 4.31 -30.56 -19.67
C ILE A 580 3.42 -29.32 -19.65
N VAL A 581 2.11 -29.49 -19.46
CA VAL A 581 1.17 -28.35 -19.34
C VAL A 581 1.54 -27.47 -18.13
N LYS A 582 1.94 -28.11 -17.03
CA LYS A 582 2.42 -27.40 -15.84
C LYS A 582 3.67 -26.58 -16.14
N ALA A 583 4.63 -27.12 -16.89
CA ALA A 583 5.83 -26.41 -17.27
C ALA A 583 5.50 -25.17 -18.11
N ASP A 584 4.60 -25.30 -19.09
CA ASP A 584 4.16 -24.17 -19.92
C ASP A 584 3.48 -23.08 -19.08
N LYS A 585 2.60 -23.47 -18.15
CA LYS A 585 1.94 -22.52 -17.23
C LYS A 585 2.96 -21.83 -16.31
N VAL A 586 3.94 -22.56 -15.76
CA VAL A 586 5.03 -21.98 -14.94
C VAL A 586 5.84 -20.98 -15.77
N VAL A 587 6.30 -21.38 -16.96
CA VAL A 587 7.11 -20.52 -17.82
C VAL A 587 6.37 -19.25 -18.18
N ARG A 588 5.12 -19.34 -18.62
CA ARG A 588 4.32 -18.16 -19.00
C ARG A 588 4.14 -17.18 -17.82
N SER A 589 3.66 -17.69 -16.69
CA SER A 589 3.23 -16.88 -15.55
C SER A 589 4.43 -16.24 -14.85
N PHE A 590 5.46 -17.03 -14.55
CA PHE A 590 6.63 -16.55 -13.82
C PHE A 590 7.57 -15.72 -14.70
N ARG A 591 7.73 -16.01 -16.00
CA ARG A 591 8.54 -15.16 -16.89
C ARG A 591 7.95 -13.76 -17.00
N SER A 592 6.61 -13.66 -17.12
CA SER A 592 5.92 -12.36 -17.14
C SER A 592 6.14 -11.59 -15.83
N TYR A 593 5.97 -12.25 -14.68
CA TYR A 593 6.19 -11.63 -13.37
C TYR A 593 7.66 -11.20 -13.15
N LEU A 594 8.61 -12.04 -13.51
CA LEU A 594 10.04 -11.73 -13.41
C LEU A 594 10.38 -10.52 -14.29
N HIS A 595 9.87 -10.45 -15.52
CA HIS A 595 10.10 -9.30 -16.39
C HIS A 595 9.67 -7.99 -15.73
N ILE A 596 8.50 -7.95 -15.08
CA ILE A 596 8.03 -6.77 -14.33
C ILE A 596 9.00 -6.45 -13.18
N CYS A 597 9.46 -7.46 -12.43
CA CYS A 597 10.44 -7.25 -11.35
C CYS A 597 11.76 -6.66 -11.88
N GLN A 598 12.22 -7.09 -13.06
CA GLN A 598 13.41 -6.55 -13.72
C GLN A 598 13.21 -5.11 -14.23
N GLN A 599 12.01 -4.77 -14.72
CA GLN A 599 11.69 -3.38 -15.05
C GLN A 599 11.76 -2.49 -13.81
N VAL A 600 11.17 -2.92 -12.69
CA VAL A 600 11.25 -2.18 -11.42
C VAL A 600 12.70 -2.05 -10.93
N TYR A 601 13.52 -3.09 -11.08
CA TYR A 601 14.96 -3.00 -10.78
C TYR A 601 15.62 -1.89 -11.59
N ASN A 602 15.40 -1.84 -12.90
CA ASN A 602 16.03 -0.88 -13.81
C ASN A 602 15.62 0.57 -13.55
N GLU A 603 14.48 0.78 -12.90
CA GLU A 603 14.03 2.10 -12.49
C GLU A 603 14.57 2.48 -11.11
N MET A 604 14.51 1.57 -10.14
CA MET A 604 14.82 1.85 -8.74
C MET A 604 16.32 1.74 -8.42
N ALA A 605 17.05 0.78 -8.98
CA ALA A 605 18.46 0.60 -8.67
C ALA A 605 19.33 1.82 -9.06
N PRO A 606 19.17 2.43 -10.25
CA PRO A 606 19.90 3.66 -10.59
C PRO A 606 19.59 4.81 -9.64
N LEU A 607 18.33 4.98 -9.26
CA LEU A 607 17.89 5.99 -8.29
C LEU A 607 18.57 5.78 -6.92
N VAL A 608 18.50 4.55 -6.41
CA VAL A 608 19.10 4.19 -5.12
C VAL A 608 20.61 4.41 -5.14
N GLN A 609 21.28 4.02 -6.23
CA GLN A 609 22.72 4.16 -6.37
C GLN A 609 23.16 5.61 -6.54
N THR A 610 22.49 6.40 -7.39
CA THR A 610 22.99 7.74 -7.79
C THR A 610 22.44 8.89 -6.97
N TYR A 611 21.28 8.73 -6.33
CA TYR A 611 20.68 9.75 -5.48
C TYR A 611 20.74 9.35 -4.00
N LEU A 612 20.12 8.23 -3.64
CA LEU A 612 19.90 7.90 -2.23
C LEU A 612 21.21 7.59 -1.50
N HIS A 613 21.95 6.58 -1.93
CA HIS A 613 23.18 6.16 -1.24
C HIS A 613 24.20 7.31 -1.11
N PRO A 614 24.44 8.16 -2.14
CA PRO A 614 25.29 9.33 -1.99
C PRO A 614 24.76 10.34 -0.98
N ALA A 615 23.45 10.57 -0.92
CA ALA A 615 22.83 11.48 0.06
C ALA A 615 22.91 10.94 1.51
N LEU A 616 22.96 9.62 1.67
CA LEU A 616 23.09 8.93 2.95
C LEU A 616 24.55 8.71 3.40
N LYS A 617 25.53 8.77 2.49
CA LYS A 617 26.95 8.75 2.88
C LYS A 617 27.29 10.10 3.53
N HIS A 618 27.87 10.08 4.73
CA HIS A 618 28.53 11.28 5.27
C HIS A 618 29.52 11.82 4.22
N LYS A 619 29.65 13.15 4.11
CA LYS A 619 30.66 13.78 3.26
C LYS A 619 32.01 13.12 3.59
N ASP A 620 32.61 12.47 2.60
CA ASP A 620 33.96 11.93 2.70
C ASP A 620 34.89 13.12 2.98
N ASN A 621 35.22 13.36 4.25
CA ASN A 621 35.98 14.53 4.71
C ASN A 621 37.40 14.49 4.12
N GLY A 622 37.55 15.04 2.92
CA GLY A 622 38.84 15.17 2.23
C GLY A 622 38.81 14.92 0.72
N TRP A 623 37.74 14.33 0.15
CA TRP A 623 37.63 14.16 -1.30
C TRP A 623 36.87 15.32 -1.94
N LYS A 624 37.53 16.08 -2.81
CA LYS A 624 36.91 17.03 -3.75
C LYS A 624 36.37 16.26 -4.94
N ARG A 625 35.36 16.81 -5.63
CA ARG A 625 34.66 16.13 -6.73
C ARG A 625 34.50 17.05 -7.93
N TYR A 626 34.73 16.51 -9.13
CA TYR A 626 34.28 17.14 -10.38
C TYR A 626 33.31 16.20 -11.08
N GLU A 627 32.06 16.63 -11.18
CA GLU A 627 31.01 15.93 -11.95
C GLU A 627 31.34 15.93 -13.43
N SER A 628 30.92 14.92 -14.18
CA SER A 628 31.15 14.82 -15.65
C SER A 628 30.67 16.03 -16.45
N THR A 629 29.76 16.83 -15.90
CA THR A 629 29.30 18.09 -16.50
C THR A 629 30.21 19.29 -16.20
N SER A 630 31.27 19.11 -15.43
CA SER A 630 32.23 20.16 -15.04
C SER A 630 32.99 20.69 -16.25
N SER A 631 33.15 22.01 -16.30
CA SER A 631 33.99 22.69 -17.29
C SER A 631 35.49 22.36 -17.16
N ALA A 632 35.90 21.64 -16.11
CA ALA A 632 37.27 21.16 -15.96
C ALA A 632 37.66 20.07 -16.98
N PHE A 633 36.67 19.40 -17.59
CA PHE A 633 36.88 18.30 -18.52
C PHE A 633 36.90 18.75 -19.98
N HIS A 634 37.92 18.31 -20.71
CA HIS A 634 38.04 18.50 -22.15
C HIS A 634 37.78 17.16 -22.85
N TYR A 635 36.60 17.03 -23.44
CA TYR A 635 36.16 15.84 -24.17
C TYR A 635 36.63 15.90 -25.63
N SER A 636 37.24 14.82 -26.12
CA SER A 636 37.57 14.62 -27.54
C SER A 636 36.92 13.34 -28.03
N GLY A 637 36.36 13.39 -29.25
CA GLY A 637 35.49 12.34 -29.79
C GLY A 637 34.01 12.58 -29.46
N GLN A 638 33.16 11.65 -29.87
CA GLN A 638 31.72 11.62 -29.71
C GLN A 638 31.38 11.16 -28.30
N TRP A 639 31.05 12.12 -27.45
CA TRP A 639 30.50 11.89 -26.14
C TRP A 639 29.03 12.30 -26.09
N ARG A 640 28.20 11.45 -25.49
CA ARG A 640 26.78 11.70 -25.32
C ARG A 640 26.51 11.94 -23.84
N LYS A 641 25.94 13.09 -23.52
CA LYS A 641 25.35 13.33 -22.19
C LYS A 641 24.09 12.46 -22.07
N LYS A 642 24.01 11.71 -20.97
CA LYS A 642 22.82 10.97 -20.56
C LYS A 642 22.36 11.48 -19.22
N GLU A 643 21.05 11.40 -19.00
CA GLU A 643 20.39 11.86 -17.78
C GLU A 643 19.67 10.69 -17.13
N ILE A 644 19.86 10.56 -15.82
CA ILE A 644 19.08 9.65 -14.99
C ILE A 644 17.87 10.44 -14.54
N LYS A 645 16.69 9.96 -14.97
CA LYS A 645 15.43 10.69 -14.84
C LYS A 645 14.45 9.93 -13.95
N ILE A 646 13.69 10.67 -13.17
CA ILE A 646 12.54 10.17 -12.40
C ILE A 646 11.27 10.67 -13.08
N GLN A 647 10.43 9.74 -13.52
CA GLN A 647 9.09 10.10 -14.00
C GLN A 647 8.14 10.28 -12.83
N LYS A 648 7.60 11.50 -12.65
CA LYS A 648 6.65 11.82 -11.58
C LYS A 648 5.30 11.15 -11.81
N GLN A 649 4.80 11.30 -13.03
CA GLN A 649 3.53 10.79 -13.56
C GLN A 649 3.69 10.59 -15.07
N LEU A 650 2.87 9.73 -15.69
CA LEU A 650 2.94 9.43 -17.13
C LEU A 650 2.87 10.69 -18.02
N SER A 651 2.17 11.74 -17.58
CA SER A 651 1.93 12.98 -18.32
C SER A 651 2.85 14.15 -17.93
N MET A 652 3.76 13.99 -16.97
CA MET A 652 4.63 15.08 -16.48
C MET A 652 6.07 14.94 -16.97
N GLU A 653 6.77 16.06 -17.09
CA GLU A 653 8.22 16.07 -17.33
C GLU A 653 8.96 15.36 -16.19
N SER A 654 9.96 14.55 -16.58
CA SER A 654 10.78 13.81 -15.64
C SER A 654 11.83 14.70 -14.99
N ASP A 655 12.03 14.54 -13.67
CA ASP A 655 13.11 15.21 -12.95
C ASP A 655 14.46 14.56 -13.28
N VAL A 656 15.48 15.38 -13.55
CA VAL A 656 16.86 14.91 -13.71
C VAL A 656 17.50 14.83 -12.33
N ILE A 657 17.89 13.63 -11.90
CA ILE A 657 18.58 13.40 -10.61
C ILE A 657 20.08 13.18 -10.75
N GLY A 658 20.55 12.93 -11.97
CA GLY A 658 21.95 12.71 -12.25
C GLY A 658 22.22 12.82 -13.74
N ALA A 659 23.47 13.09 -14.07
CA ALA A 659 23.95 13.07 -15.44
C ALA A 659 25.28 12.33 -15.52
N TYR A 660 25.52 11.69 -16.65
CA TYR A 660 26.77 11.03 -16.97
C TYR A 660 27.08 11.21 -18.44
N TYR A 661 28.34 11.01 -18.80
CA TYR A 661 28.79 11.03 -20.18
C TYR A 661 29.11 9.61 -20.61
N GLU A 662 28.62 9.20 -21.77
CA GLU A 662 28.96 7.92 -22.38
C GLU A 662 29.64 8.11 -23.74
N THR A 663 30.53 7.19 -24.08
CA THR A 663 31.05 7.05 -25.44
C THR A 663 31.27 5.58 -25.76
N ASN A 664 31.21 5.23 -27.03
CA ASN A 664 31.64 3.96 -27.58
C ASN A 664 32.60 4.18 -28.76
N GLU A 665 33.10 5.40 -28.95
CA GLU A 665 34.04 5.72 -30.02
C GLU A 665 35.47 5.35 -29.60
N PRO A 666 36.14 4.45 -30.35
CA PRO A 666 37.54 4.15 -30.12
C PRO A 666 38.41 5.41 -30.20
N ASN A 667 39.34 5.55 -29.27
CA ASN A 667 40.21 6.71 -29.09
C ASN A 667 39.55 8.00 -28.57
N ALA A 668 38.28 7.99 -28.19
CA ALA A 668 37.69 9.11 -27.46
C ALA A 668 38.44 9.35 -26.13
N THR A 669 38.65 10.61 -25.76
CA THR A 669 39.42 11.00 -24.57
C THR A 669 38.73 12.03 -23.69
N ILE A 670 39.12 12.05 -22.42
CA ILE A 670 38.80 13.09 -21.44
C ILE A 670 40.13 13.60 -20.87
N LYS A 671 40.43 14.89 -21.05
CA LYS A 671 41.62 15.54 -20.49
C LYS A 671 41.26 16.54 -19.39
N PHE A 672 42.00 16.53 -18.29
CA PHE A 672 41.81 17.47 -17.19
C PHE A 672 43.08 17.58 -16.33
N LYS A 673 43.07 18.53 -15.40
CA LYS A 673 44.12 18.67 -14.39
C LYS A 673 43.49 18.66 -13.01
N PHE A 674 44.21 18.12 -12.03
CA PHE A 674 43.85 18.26 -10.63
C PHE A 674 45.12 18.47 -9.80
N LYS A 675 44.96 19.07 -8.63
CA LYS A 675 46.03 19.16 -7.64
C LYS A 675 45.71 18.22 -6.49
N GLY A 676 46.61 17.31 -6.16
CA GLY A 676 46.44 16.49 -4.98
C GLY A 676 47.14 15.12 -4.96
N THR A 677 47.20 14.51 -3.79
CA THR A 677 47.87 13.22 -3.55
C THR A 677 47.11 11.95 -3.99
N ALA A 678 45.83 12.05 -4.37
CA ALA A 678 45.04 10.88 -4.77
C ALA A 678 43.90 11.23 -5.74
N ILE A 679 43.55 10.28 -6.62
CA ILE A 679 42.41 10.39 -7.53
C ILE A 679 41.70 9.04 -7.68
N ARG A 680 40.37 9.09 -7.78
CA ARG A 680 39.51 7.99 -8.20
C ARG A 680 38.58 8.43 -9.33
N VAL A 681 38.38 7.53 -10.29
CA VAL A 681 37.44 7.67 -11.40
C VAL A 681 36.18 6.89 -11.05
N ILE A 682 35.05 7.58 -11.06
CA ILE A 682 33.73 7.01 -10.77
C ILE A 682 32.94 6.90 -12.08
N GLY A 683 32.36 5.73 -12.31
CA GLY A 683 31.57 5.47 -13.50
C GLY A 683 30.67 4.25 -13.38
N GLY A 684 30.07 3.89 -14.50
CA GLY A 684 29.18 2.73 -14.60
C GLY A 684 29.95 1.44 -14.90
N LYS A 685 29.55 0.34 -14.27
CA LYS A 685 29.94 -1.02 -14.66
C LYS A 685 28.79 -1.77 -15.31
N HIS A 686 29.06 -2.47 -16.40
CA HIS A 686 28.06 -3.21 -17.17
C HIS A 686 28.72 -4.27 -18.08
N ALA A 687 27.97 -5.27 -18.55
CA ALA A 687 28.51 -6.26 -19.49
C ALA A 687 28.94 -5.63 -20.83
N ASP A 688 28.24 -4.58 -21.27
CA ASP A 688 28.54 -3.85 -22.52
C ASP A 688 29.62 -2.77 -22.36
N CYS A 689 30.15 -2.59 -21.13
CA CYS A 689 31.21 -1.63 -20.88
C CYS A 689 32.58 -2.19 -21.27
N SER A 690 33.49 -1.30 -21.66
CA SER A 690 34.82 -1.69 -22.13
C SER A 690 35.71 -2.24 -21.01
N ASP A 691 36.48 -3.28 -21.33
CA ASP A 691 37.62 -3.74 -20.53
C ASP A 691 38.97 -3.13 -20.98
N GLN A 692 38.96 -2.25 -22.00
CA GLN A 692 40.13 -1.60 -22.57
C GLN A 692 40.10 -0.07 -22.35
N LEU A 693 40.14 0.37 -21.09
CA LEU A 693 40.31 1.79 -20.74
C LEU A 693 41.76 2.07 -20.35
N GLN A 694 42.23 3.28 -20.63
CA GLN A 694 43.57 3.74 -20.28
C GLN A 694 43.50 5.07 -19.52
N MET A 695 44.24 5.16 -18.42
CA MET A 695 44.48 6.36 -17.62
C MET A 695 45.95 6.74 -17.77
N MET A 696 46.22 7.96 -18.25
CA MET A 696 47.55 8.56 -18.27
C MET A 696 47.62 9.66 -17.21
N ILE A 697 48.59 9.58 -16.30
CA ILE A 697 48.86 10.61 -15.28
C ILE A 697 50.34 10.98 -15.38
N ASP A 698 50.63 12.23 -15.74
CA ASP A 698 52.00 12.76 -15.95
C ASP A 698 52.89 11.86 -16.82
N GLY A 699 52.31 11.35 -17.90
CA GLY A 699 52.98 10.48 -18.87
C GLY A 699 53.00 8.99 -18.50
N TYR A 700 52.57 8.61 -17.30
CA TYR A 700 52.48 7.21 -16.87
C TYR A 700 51.11 6.61 -17.20
N ASN A 701 51.11 5.55 -18.01
CA ASN A 701 49.90 4.86 -18.46
C ASN A 701 49.53 3.67 -17.57
N ARG A 702 48.25 3.55 -17.22
CA ARG A 702 47.66 2.39 -16.57
C ARG A 702 46.36 1.99 -17.27
N LYS A 703 46.16 0.69 -17.48
CA LYS A 703 44.91 0.15 -18.01
C LYS A 703 43.94 -0.18 -16.88
N PHE A 704 42.64 -0.05 -17.15
CA PHE A 704 41.57 -0.44 -16.23
C PHE A 704 40.32 -0.87 -17.01
N SER A 705 39.34 -1.43 -16.31
CA SER A 705 38.13 -2.02 -16.90
C SER A 705 36.87 -1.47 -16.24
N ALA A 706 35.85 -1.18 -17.06
CA ALA A 706 34.48 -0.93 -16.65
C ALA A 706 33.55 -2.12 -16.94
N LYS A 707 34.07 -3.20 -17.54
CA LYS A 707 33.28 -4.39 -17.85
C LYS A 707 32.93 -5.18 -16.59
N ASP A 708 31.65 -5.51 -16.43
CA ASP A 708 31.16 -6.44 -15.42
C ASP A 708 30.18 -7.44 -16.05
N ARG A 709 30.66 -8.67 -16.27
CA ARG A 709 29.87 -9.75 -16.87
C ARG A 709 28.75 -10.27 -15.95
N GLY A 710 28.75 -9.88 -14.68
CA GLY A 710 27.67 -10.20 -13.74
C GLY A 710 26.41 -9.35 -13.95
N VAL A 711 26.50 -8.25 -14.70
CA VAL A 711 25.38 -7.34 -15.01
C VAL A 711 24.99 -7.52 -16.47
N GLU A 712 24.12 -8.51 -16.74
CA GLU A 712 23.62 -8.80 -18.08
C GLU A 712 22.95 -7.57 -18.73
N GLY A 713 22.99 -7.49 -20.07
CA GLY A 713 22.51 -6.33 -20.84
C GLY A 713 21.04 -5.94 -20.67
N ARG A 714 20.23 -6.80 -20.05
CA ARG A 714 18.85 -6.47 -19.67
C ARG A 714 18.78 -5.58 -18.42
N PHE A 715 19.83 -5.49 -17.61
CA PHE A 715 19.84 -4.71 -16.38
C PHE A 715 20.48 -3.33 -16.59
N SER A 716 20.06 -2.34 -15.82
CA SER A 716 20.72 -1.04 -15.79
C SER A 716 22.17 -1.19 -15.32
N PRO A 717 23.11 -0.35 -15.83
CA PRO A 717 24.48 -0.31 -15.31
C PRO A 717 24.52 -0.13 -13.79
N GLN A 718 25.52 -0.74 -13.16
CA GLN A 718 25.85 -0.40 -11.77
C GLN A 718 26.57 0.94 -11.76
N PHE A 719 25.88 1.97 -11.26
CA PHE A 719 26.44 3.30 -11.12
C PHE A 719 27.24 3.44 -9.82
N GLU A 720 27.94 4.56 -9.70
CA GLU A 720 28.74 4.94 -8.52
C GLU A 720 29.88 3.96 -8.21
N GLN A 721 30.41 3.30 -9.24
CA GLN A 721 31.50 2.34 -9.08
C GLN A 721 32.86 3.01 -9.24
N VAL A 722 33.81 2.64 -8.37
CA VAL A 722 35.21 3.02 -8.55
C VAL A 722 35.79 2.17 -9.68
N LEU A 723 36.06 2.81 -10.82
CA LEU A 723 36.64 2.17 -12.01
C LEU A 723 38.17 2.16 -11.95
N PHE A 724 38.75 3.22 -11.39
CA PHE A 724 40.18 3.40 -11.22
C PHE A 724 40.45 4.18 -9.94
N GLN A 725 41.51 3.83 -9.21
CA GLN A 725 41.98 4.59 -8.06
C GLN A 725 43.50 4.53 -7.98
N ILE A 726 44.12 5.68 -7.69
CA ILE A 726 45.53 5.79 -7.34
C ILE A 726 45.67 6.73 -6.13
N SER A 727 46.67 6.46 -5.30
CA SER A 727 46.99 7.24 -4.11
C SER A 727 48.50 7.31 -3.95
N GLY A 728 48.99 8.27 -3.16
CA GLY A 728 50.43 8.48 -2.98
C GLY A 728 51.09 9.24 -4.13
N LEU A 729 50.32 10.07 -4.84
CA LEU A 729 50.86 11.04 -5.78
C LEU A 729 51.52 12.19 -5.00
N GLN A 730 52.46 12.89 -5.65
CA GLN A 730 53.04 14.11 -5.07
C GLN A 730 51.96 15.21 -4.93
N GLU A 731 52.08 16.09 -3.95
CA GLU A 731 51.10 17.18 -3.76
C GLU A 731 51.35 18.33 -4.76
N GLU A 732 51.07 18.05 -6.04
CA GLU A 732 51.30 18.96 -7.16
C GLU A 732 50.16 18.87 -8.20
N ILE A 733 50.29 19.63 -9.29
CA ILE A 733 49.31 19.60 -10.38
C ILE A 733 49.64 18.45 -11.33
N HIS A 734 48.72 17.50 -11.41
CA HIS A 734 48.81 16.35 -12.32
C HIS A 734 48.03 16.61 -13.61
N ASN A 735 48.60 16.22 -14.74
CA ASN A 735 47.93 16.21 -16.04
C ASN A 735 47.37 14.82 -16.31
N VAL A 736 46.06 14.75 -16.54
CA VAL A 736 45.35 13.48 -16.70
C VAL A 736 44.69 13.39 -18.06
N GLU A 737 44.84 12.23 -18.71
CA GLU A 737 44.11 11.85 -19.92
C GLU A 737 43.53 10.44 -19.76
N MET A 738 42.21 10.34 -19.84
CA MET A 738 41.50 9.06 -19.93
C MET A 738 41.17 8.77 -21.39
N LYS A 739 41.36 7.54 -21.84
CA LYS A 739 41.15 7.11 -23.22
C LYS A 739 40.42 5.78 -23.30
N LEU A 740 39.42 5.70 -24.17
CA LEU A 740 38.78 4.44 -24.58
C LEU A 740 39.57 3.82 -25.74
N LEU A 741 40.03 2.58 -25.59
CA LEU A 741 40.84 1.91 -26.63
C LEU A 741 40.01 1.02 -27.56
N GLY A 742 38.83 0.56 -27.11
CA GLY A 742 37.93 -0.32 -27.85
C GLY A 742 36.67 0.37 -28.36
N ASN A 743 35.74 -0.42 -28.91
CA ASN A 743 34.43 0.02 -29.42
C ASN A 743 33.25 -0.28 -28.46
N GLU A 744 33.55 -0.78 -27.26
CA GLU A 744 32.58 -1.00 -26.19
C GLU A 744 32.38 0.26 -25.35
N SER A 745 31.29 0.34 -24.61
CA SER A 745 30.87 1.59 -23.97
C SER A 745 31.74 1.97 -22.77
N PHE A 746 31.98 3.26 -22.59
CA PHE A 746 32.54 3.83 -21.36
C PHE A 746 31.54 4.80 -20.75
N ILE A 747 31.09 4.51 -19.52
CA ILE A 747 30.19 5.36 -18.75
C ILE A 747 31.01 6.11 -17.70
N PHE A 748 31.15 7.43 -17.88
CA PHE A 748 31.89 8.31 -16.98
C PHE A 748 30.94 9.21 -16.19
N GLN A 749 30.99 9.16 -14.85
CA GLN A 749 30.13 9.96 -13.99
C GLN A 749 30.86 11.15 -13.39
N ARG A 750 32.03 10.91 -12.78
CA ARG A 750 32.82 11.95 -12.12
C ARG A 750 34.23 11.49 -11.79
N ILE A 751 35.07 12.42 -11.37
CA ILE A 751 36.27 12.10 -10.59
C ILE A 751 36.10 12.59 -9.16
N GLU A 752 36.85 11.95 -8.27
CA GLU A 752 37.07 12.47 -6.93
C GLU A 752 38.57 12.48 -6.66
N PHE A 753 39.07 13.52 -5.99
CA PHE A 753 40.49 13.65 -5.67
C PHE A 753 40.71 14.22 -4.26
N ARG A 754 41.85 13.90 -3.63
CA ARG A 754 42.28 14.47 -2.35
C ARG A 754 43.45 15.39 -2.61
N GLY A 755 43.40 16.60 -2.06
CA GLY A 755 44.55 17.51 -2.01
C GLY A 755 45.12 17.63 -0.62
#